data_AF-D1BC53-F1
#
_entry.id   AF-D1BC53-F1
#
_cell.length_a   1.000
_cell.length_b   1.000
_cell.length_c   1.000
_cell.angle_alpha   90.00
_cell.angle_beta   90.00
_cell.angle_gamma   90.00
#
_symmetry.space_group_name_H-M   'P 1'
#
loop_
_entity.id
_entity.type
_entity.pdbx_description
1 polymer ?
#
loop_
_entity_poly.entity_id
_entity_poly.type
_entity_poly.pdbx_seq_one_letter_code
_entity_poly.pdbx_strand_id
1 'polypeptide(L)'
;MHSLGPIVRRARKAAVAVAVLALAVLVLAVLTSTGAFYAAAAVLSVGALGLGALSVLRWRIVVGELFLSARRRAPHLRGSRSRRRSSDDGSPLDGTEDVLEAWYLIQASGTESSLNRRELLSIARGLRRRGYLTRALECTSHMVRRFDNPADREFEANLKGEIAVLSGEVRYTLARPYTPLDPVAGRVLHVVGTSLPEQQSGYTLRTQYTAVAQLQSGLEPHVVTQAGFGDATSDEPQVVDGVVYHRSAGNERGTDPLDVWFSQNLDAVEKVIQRVRPMVLHAASDLINAQTALILGHAYGIPVVYESRGFWEETWLQREADRFGWSDLDELERAHGLPDTYTLRRDTEDACRRDAERVVTLADVMAARIAEGGVEPSRISVIPNGVDSESFPVVTRDETLAQTHGIEPETVTIGYVSSLVDYEGIDVLVDAVALLREQGTTSKVRLVVVGDGPERPALMDRAASLGLDDAIFTGKVPHDAVLDYYGLIDIFVVPRRPVEVCHLVTPLKPFEALSTGRVLVMSDVRALSEIAERSQAVTLFEAGSADSLAKQLSALISAPDERARVAAAGARWVRQSRTWSLNAALYHEVYEGIGLGASTVARSVRGDRGTAVKALFSRRLPVSFGSAVRPEPRSAESVKHEGWRLGQHEPVVFDGSPIDWDTLCAENRSWAFNLHAWDFMGPALDRYAETGDAEYLDWSRDIARSWAERFTEGDAGSTMAWYDMAIGLRAPRLALLLEMLAVRDDDRDVVDLLLRCVDRHRAELAKAVAFNAGSNHGFYVATGQLMFSLRLRGLPGMTEMLEQARRRLRLVARAQFAADGGHLEHSPEYHRMLLDSFTRAIELGLVDDPEVVESIRRAEDVLGWMVEPSGHMVQIGDSPRWKVLSREPVTSSPSTEFILSRGVRGAPAEETLLALRESGYAFVRYPQPAGTEDHQDSSYLSFMAGFHSRTHKHADDLSFTWFDRGEEIVVDAGRFGYVGPVAKDSPERLAGHFYSAPERQYVESTRAHSTVEVGGKDHDRVRREPYGSALGVVEERDGLYRLCGAVDHDTWQHEREIIFSPGEWLLVTDAVTGLARRETVRSHLNISAGFALKRKNSSTVTATRDGERAFSIVELSQAAFVRPTSGATAPLRGWRSTTDLELIPSWAVSSVVKDVRAHTFRTFLSFDADFEAASEAIRSRGILIEKP
;
A
#
# COMPACT_ATOMS: atom_id res chain seq x y z
N MET A 1 35.78 31.42 65.30
CA MET A 1 35.02 30.31 65.93
C MET A 1 33.80 30.02 65.04
N HIS A 2 33.96 29.54 63.81
CA HIS A 2 34.78 28.44 63.27
C HIS A 2 34.20 27.07 63.52
N SER A 3 34.02 26.38 62.39
CA SER A 3 34.09 24.94 62.17
C SER A 3 33.26 24.08 63.12
N LEU A 4 32.25 23.38 62.58
CA LEU A 4 31.97 21.94 62.83
C LEU A 4 30.58 21.49 62.35
N GLY A 5 29.70 22.37 61.86
CA GLY A 5 28.36 21.99 61.36
C GLY A 5 28.33 21.00 60.17
N PRO A 6 29.17 21.15 59.12
CA PRO A 6 29.13 20.26 57.95
C PRO A 6 29.73 18.87 58.20
N ILE A 7 30.63 18.75 59.17
CA ILE A 7 31.37 17.51 59.48
C ILE A 7 30.47 16.54 60.27
N VAL A 8 29.63 17.06 61.19
CA VAL A 8 28.71 16.24 62.00
C VAL A 8 27.54 15.67 61.16
N ARG A 9 27.08 16.40 60.12
CA ARG A 9 26.07 15.89 59.17
C ARG A 9 26.63 14.81 58.22
N ARG A 10 27.90 14.89 57.83
CA ARG A 10 28.57 13.86 57.01
C ARG A 10 28.90 12.60 57.82
N ALA A 11 29.29 12.73 59.09
CA ALA A 11 29.51 11.60 59.99
C ALA A 11 28.22 10.81 60.29
N ARG A 12 27.07 11.49 60.44
CA ARG A 12 25.76 10.82 60.59
C ARG A 12 25.33 10.04 59.33
N LYS A 13 25.60 10.56 58.13
CA LYS A 13 25.31 9.84 56.87
C LYS A 13 26.22 8.62 56.67
N ALA A 14 27.50 8.71 57.06
CA ALA A 14 28.41 7.57 57.04
C ALA A 14 28.05 6.49 58.07
N ALA A 15 27.63 6.89 59.28
CA ALA A 15 27.17 5.94 60.31
C ALA A 15 25.87 5.22 59.92
N VAL A 16 24.94 5.90 59.23
CA VAL A 16 23.73 5.29 58.67
C VAL A 16 24.08 4.32 57.52
N ALA A 17 25.03 4.67 56.65
CA ALA A 17 25.50 3.77 55.58
C ALA A 17 26.19 2.50 56.13
N VAL A 18 26.96 2.62 57.21
CA VAL A 18 27.60 1.48 57.89
C VAL A 18 26.57 0.63 58.64
N ALA A 19 25.55 1.24 59.24
CA ALA A 19 24.44 0.51 59.88
C ALA A 19 23.58 -0.25 58.85
N VAL A 20 23.34 0.33 57.67
CA VAL A 20 22.64 -0.32 56.56
C VAL A 20 23.46 -1.47 55.98
N LEU A 21 24.79 -1.33 55.89
CA LEU A 21 25.67 -2.44 55.49
C LEU A 21 25.70 -3.57 56.55
N ALA A 22 25.72 -3.23 57.84
CA ALA A 22 25.68 -4.22 58.92
C ALA A 22 24.33 -4.97 58.96
N LEU A 23 23.23 -4.28 58.66
CA LEU A 23 21.90 -4.88 58.55
C LEU A 23 21.80 -5.80 57.31
N ALA A 24 22.40 -5.40 56.18
CA ALA A 24 22.46 -6.23 54.97
C ALA A 24 23.29 -7.51 55.18
N VAL A 25 24.37 -7.44 55.95
CA VAL A 25 25.18 -8.61 56.33
C VAL A 25 24.43 -9.53 57.31
N LEU A 26 23.64 -8.97 58.24
CA LEU A 26 22.80 -9.75 59.16
C LEU A 26 21.65 -10.47 58.43
N VAL A 27 21.05 -9.81 57.43
CA VAL A 27 20.02 -10.40 56.56
C VAL A 27 20.61 -11.51 55.67
N LEU A 28 21.85 -11.36 55.21
CA LEU A 28 22.58 -12.42 54.48
C LEU A 28 22.85 -13.67 55.36
N ALA A 29 23.12 -13.48 56.65
CA ALA A 29 23.34 -14.58 57.59
C ALA A 29 22.05 -15.35 57.95
N VAL A 30 20.88 -14.71 57.85
CA VAL A 30 19.58 -15.36 58.06
C VAL A 30 19.12 -16.10 56.79
N LEU A 31 19.34 -15.52 55.61
CA LEU A 31 18.93 -16.11 54.32
C LEU A 31 19.76 -17.32 53.88
N THR A 32 20.93 -17.54 54.46
CA THR A 32 21.76 -18.73 54.20
C THR A 32 21.31 -19.98 54.99
N SER A 33 20.31 -19.85 55.87
CA SER A 33 19.75 -20.97 56.66
C SER A 33 18.46 -21.58 56.08
N THR A 34 17.87 -20.99 55.04
CA THR A 34 16.65 -21.50 54.39
C THR A 34 16.88 -21.62 52.88
N GLY A 35 17.30 -22.81 52.44
CA GLY A 35 17.73 -23.10 51.08
C GLY A 35 16.69 -22.79 49.99
N ALA A 36 16.84 -21.64 49.33
CA ALA A 36 16.18 -21.29 48.09
C ALA A 36 17.21 -20.76 47.07
N PHE A 37 17.49 -21.55 46.05
CA PHE A 37 18.39 -21.24 44.94
C PHE A 37 17.65 -20.37 43.91
N TYR A 38 17.68 -19.03 44.02
CA TYR A 38 17.48 -18.07 42.91
C TYR A 38 17.77 -16.63 43.42
N ALA A 39 19.03 -16.35 43.78
CA ALA A 39 19.46 -14.98 44.14
C ALA A 39 20.98 -14.74 43.94
N ALA A 40 21.63 -15.44 43.01
CA ALA A 40 23.08 -15.28 42.77
C ALA A 40 23.43 -14.21 41.71
N ALA A 41 22.48 -13.81 40.84
CA ALA A 41 22.76 -12.86 39.75
C ALA A 41 22.69 -11.38 40.18
N ALA A 42 21.90 -11.03 41.20
CA ALA A 42 21.73 -9.63 41.63
C ALA A 42 22.90 -9.10 42.50
N VAL A 43 23.64 -9.99 43.18
CA VAL A 43 24.71 -9.60 44.11
C VAL A 43 26.04 -9.29 43.39
N LEU A 44 26.27 -9.87 42.21
CA LEU A 44 27.45 -9.53 41.39
C LEU A 44 27.37 -8.11 40.78
N SER A 45 26.17 -7.59 40.53
CA SER A 45 25.96 -6.26 39.96
C SER A 45 26.12 -5.12 40.99
N VAL A 46 25.74 -5.35 42.25
CA VAL A 46 25.93 -4.36 43.34
C VAL A 46 27.39 -4.30 43.81
N GLY A 47 28.11 -5.44 43.77
CA GLY A 47 29.56 -5.48 43.97
C GLY A 47 30.36 -4.75 42.88
N ALA A 48 29.90 -4.82 41.63
CA ALA A 48 30.53 -4.13 40.49
C ALA A 48 30.33 -2.60 40.52
N LEU A 49 29.16 -2.11 40.96
CA LEU A 49 28.90 -0.67 41.13
C LEU A 49 29.70 -0.04 42.29
N GLY A 50 29.88 -0.77 43.39
CA GLY A 50 30.73 -0.36 44.52
C GLY A 50 32.22 -0.32 44.17
N LEU A 51 32.71 -1.30 43.40
CA LEU A 51 34.09 -1.33 42.88
C LEU A 51 34.30 -0.30 41.76
N GLY A 52 33.28 -0.03 40.94
CA GLY A 52 33.28 1.00 39.90
C GLY A 52 33.46 2.41 40.48
N ALA A 53 32.66 2.80 41.46
CA ALA A 53 32.78 4.11 42.12
C ALA A 53 34.12 4.28 42.85
N LEU A 54 34.62 3.23 43.53
CA LEU A 54 35.94 3.23 44.16
C LEU A 54 37.08 3.29 43.13
N SER A 55 36.94 2.65 41.98
CA SER A 55 37.93 2.68 40.89
C SER A 55 37.96 4.04 40.17
N VAL A 56 36.81 4.69 39.95
CA VAL A 56 36.71 6.04 39.38
C VAL A 56 37.28 7.09 40.33
N LEU A 57 36.98 7.00 41.64
CA LEU A 57 37.54 7.92 42.63
C LEU A 57 39.06 7.75 42.78
N ARG A 58 39.54 6.49 42.81
CA ARG A 58 40.98 6.16 42.86
C ARG A 58 41.69 6.55 41.55
N TRP A 59 40.99 6.48 40.42
CA TRP A 59 41.48 6.93 39.11
C TRP A 59 41.63 8.45 39.04
N ARG A 60 40.62 9.21 39.48
CA ARG A 60 40.68 10.68 39.55
C ARG A 60 41.82 11.18 40.44
N ILE A 61 42.10 10.46 41.54
CA ILE A 61 43.25 10.77 42.41
C ILE A 61 44.58 10.52 41.69
N VAL A 62 44.74 9.37 41.02
CA VAL A 62 45.99 9.02 40.31
C VAL A 62 46.24 9.92 39.10
N VAL A 63 45.21 10.23 38.30
CA VAL A 63 45.33 11.12 37.14
C VAL A 63 45.57 12.56 37.57
N GLY A 64 44.88 13.05 38.60
CA GLY A 64 45.13 14.39 39.16
C GLY A 64 46.54 14.51 39.76
N GLU A 65 47.06 13.47 40.42
CA GLU A 65 48.45 13.44 40.89
C GLU A 65 49.47 13.38 39.74
N LEU A 66 49.17 12.64 38.67
CA LEU A 66 49.99 12.58 37.45
C LEU A 66 50.02 13.92 36.70
N PHE A 67 48.87 14.57 36.55
CA PHE A 67 48.74 15.89 35.95
C PHE A 67 49.51 16.94 36.75
N LEU A 68 49.36 16.94 38.08
CA LEU A 68 50.13 17.81 38.98
C LEU A 68 51.63 17.48 38.98
N SER A 69 52.01 16.21 38.84
CA SER A 69 53.41 15.77 38.73
C SER A 69 54.05 16.19 37.41
N ALA A 70 53.36 16.02 36.28
CA ALA A 70 53.78 16.48 34.95
C ALA A 70 53.93 18.01 34.92
N ARG A 71 52.96 18.76 35.47
CA ARG A 71 53.05 20.23 35.64
C ARG A 71 54.22 20.66 36.51
N ARG A 72 54.58 19.89 37.54
CA ARG A 72 55.75 20.18 38.42
C ARG A 72 57.08 19.90 37.71
N ARG A 73 57.13 18.95 36.78
CA ARG A 73 58.35 18.52 36.06
C ARG A 73 58.63 19.30 34.77
N ALA A 74 57.68 20.11 34.28
CA ALA A 74 57.83 20.95 33.08
C ALA A 74 57.61 22.48 33.34
N PRO A 75 58.45 23.15 34.14
CA PRO A 75 58.24 24.54 34.54
C PRO A 75 58.38 25.58 33.40
N HIS A 76 58.94 25.20 32.24
CA HIS A 76 59.25 26.08 31.10
C HIS A 76 58.07 26.30 30.13
N LEU A 77 56.98 25.54 30.26
CA LEU A 77 55.79 25.65 29.40
C LEU A 77 54.75 26.70 29.89
N ARG A 78 55.13 27.63 30.79
CA ARG A 78 54.24 28.68 31.35
C ARG A 78 53.81 29.77 30.34
N GLY A 79 54.12 29.64 29.06
CA GLY A 79 54.04 30.70 28.07
C GLY A 79 53.15 30.40 26.87
N SER A 80 51.88 30.02 27.04
CA SER A 80 50.87 30.25 26.00
C SER A 80 49.51 30.51 26.65
N ARG A 81 48.83 31.55 26.16
CA ARG A 81 47.60 32.10 26.73
C ARG A 81 46.42 31.17 26.45
N SER A 82 45.86 30.52 27.46
CA SER A 82 44.43 30.20 27.51
C SER A 82 43.77 31.03 28.61
N ARG A 83 42.59 31.57 28.31
CA ARG A 83 41.85 32.53 29.14
C ARG A 83 41.57 31.94 30.53
N ARG A 84 41.87 32.73 31.58
CA ARG A 84 41.35 32.50 32.94
C ARG A 84 39.82 32.43 32.89
N ARG A 85 39.23 31.25 33.08
CA ARG A 85 37.94 31.13 33.76
C ARG A 85 38.22 31.19 35.26
N SER A 86 37.53 32.07 35.96
CA SER A 86 37.61 32.28 37.41
C SER A 86 37.04 31.07 38.15
N SER A 87 37.89 30.28 38.82
CA SER A 87 37.48 29.27 39.79
C SER A 87 37.63 29.83 41.20
N ASP A 88 36.58 30.47 41.71
CA ASP A 88 36.44 30.83 43.14
C ASP A 88 35.22 30.14 43.77
N ASP A 89 34.66 29.13 43.11
CA ASP A 89 33.77 28.16 43.73
C ASP A 89 34.53 26.83 43.91
N GLY A 90 34.35 26.18 45.05
CA GLY A 90 35.01 24.93 45.40
C GLY A 90 34.45 23.70 44.67
N SER A 91 34.15 23.80 43.38
CA SER A 91 33.83 22.64 42.53
C SER A 91 35.10 21.85 42.19
N PRO A 92 35.06 20.51 42.24
CA PRO A 92 36.19 19.70 41.80
C PRO A 92 36.33 19.81 40.27
N LEU A 93 37.56 20.05 39.80
CA LEU A 93 37.94 20.02 38.38
C LEU A 93 37.42 18.75 37.68
N ASP A 94 36.85 18.92 36.49
CA ASP A 94 36.16 17.86 35.75
C ASP A 94 37.17 16.87 35.13
N GLY A 95 36.91 15.56 35.28
CA GLY A 95 37.92 14.50 35.12
C GLY A 95 38.08 13.92 33.70
N THR A 96 37.59 14.62 32.68
CA THR A 96 37.42 14.07 31.32
C THR A 96 38.56 14.45 30.36
N GLU A 97 39.09 15.67 30.43
CA GLU A 97 40.22 16.22 29.64
C GLU A 97 41.61 15.81 30.16
N ASP A 98 41.69 15.34 31.41
CA ASP A 98 42.91 15.26 32.21
C ASP A 98 43.95 14.24 31.70
N VAL A 99 43.54 13.19 30.96
CA VAL A 99 44.46 12.16 30.42
C VAL A 99 45.06 12.55 29.06
N LEU A 100 44.29 13.22 28.21
CA LEU A 100 44.76 13.67 26.89
C LEU A 100 45.77 14.80 27.05
N GLU A 101 45.44 15.76 27.90
CA GLU A 101 46.33 16.86 28.26
C GLU A 101 47.57 16.35 28.99
N ALA A 102 47.44 15.40 29.92
CA ALA A 102 48.58 14.79 30.58
C ALA A 102 49.52 14.10 29.59
N TRP A 103 49.00 13.31 28.64
CA TRP A 103 49.82 12.67 27.61
C TRP A 103 50.53 13.69 26.72
N TYR A 104 49.83 14.73 26.28
CA TYR A 104 50.42 15.82 25.50
C TYR A 104 51.57 16.51 26.25
N LEU A 105 51.37 16.86 27.53
CA LEU A 105 52.40 17.46 28.37
C LEU A 105 53.59 16.52 28.61
N ILE A 106 53.35 15.22 28.75
CA ILE A 106 54.40 14.21 28.90
C ILE A 106 55.26 14.15 27.62
N GLN A 107 54.63 14.08 26.44
CA GLN A 107 55.30 14.09 25.13
C GLN A 107 56.10 15.39 24.92
N ALA A 108 55.48 16.55 25.18
CA ALA A 108 56.11 17.85 25.01
C ALA A 108 57.30 18.09 25.96
N SER A 109 57.33 17.40 27.11
CA SER A 109 58.40 17.52 28.11
C SER A 109 59.46 16.43 28.04
N GLY A 110 59.24 15.35 27.27
CA GLY A 110 60.13 14.18 27.20
C GLY A 110 60.27 13.44 28.55
N THR A 111 59.24 13.50 29.39
CA THR A 111 59.30 12.98 30.77
C THR A 111 58.79 11.53 30.91
N GLU A 112 58.56 10.80 29.83
CA GLU A 112 58.08 9.41 29.82
C GLU A 112 58.96 8.48 30.65
N SER A 113 60.28 8.69 30.55
CA SER A 113 61.32 7.95 31.28
C SER A 113 61.24 8.14 32.81
N SER A 114 60.50 9.15 33.28
CA SER A 114 60.36 9.49 34.70
C SER A 114 59.10 8.88 35.36
N LEU A 115 58.23 8.24 34.57
CA LEU A 115 57.01 7.58 35.01
C LEU A 115 57.25 6.08 35.28
N ASN A 116 56.52 5.49 36.21
CA ASN A 116 56.56 4.06 36.49
C ASN A 116 55.58 3.26 35.61
N ARG A 117 55.72 1.93 35.57
CA ARG A 117 54.87 1.05 34.75
C ARG A 117 53.37 1.21 35.02
N ARG A 118 52.97 1.36 36.30
CA ARG A 118 51.55 1.50 36.67
C ARG A 118 50.95 2.79 36.12
N GLU A 119 51.72 3.87 36.13
CA GLU A 119 51.33 5.18 35.58
C GLU A 119 51.21 5.14 34.06
N LEU A 120 52.18 4.53 33.37
CA LEU A 120 52.15 4.37 31.91
C LEU A 120 50.99 3.46 31.45
N LEU A 121 50.79 2.33 32.11
CA LEU A 121 49.66 1.43 31.83
C LEU A 121 48.31 2.12 32.07
N SER A 122 48.24 2.96 33.10
CA SER A 122 47.11 3.82 33.38
C SER A 122 46.84 4.74 32.18
N ILE A 123 47.82 5.55 31.77
CA ILE A 123 47.69 6.48 30.65
C ILE A 123 47.28 5.75 29.36
N ALA A 124 47.96 4.65 29.01
CA ALA A 124 47.66 3.87 27.80
C ALA A 124 46.21 3.34 27.79
N ARG A 125 45.71 2.80 28.91
CA ARG A 125 44.30 2.37 29.04
C ARG A 125 43.32 3.54 29.00
N GLY A 126 43.72 4.71 29.51
CA GLY A 126 42.93 5.94 29.45
C GLY A 126 42.77 6.47 28.02
N LEU A 127 43.85 6.44 27.24
CA LEU A 127 43.89 6.81 25.82
C LEU A 127 43.07 5.84 24.97
N ARG A 128 43.30 4.52 25.10
CA ARG A 128 42.53 3.49 24.38
C ARG A 128 41.03 3.61 24.64
N ARG A 129 40.61 3.82 25.90
CA ARG A 129 39.19 3.98 26.26
C ARG A 129 38.51 5.19 25.61
N ARG A 130 39.27 6.21 25.22
CA ARG A 130 38.77 7.40 24.50
C ARG A 130 38.94 7.29 22.98
N GLY A 131 39.41 6.13 22.49
CA GLY A 131 39.61 5.87 21.07
C GLY A 131 40.91 6.40 20.46
N TYR A 132 41.85 6.95 21.24
CA TYR A 132 43.17 7.39 20.75
C TYR A 132 44.16 6.21 20.71
N LEU A 133 43.92 5.28 19.79
CA LEU A 133 44.63 4.01 19.67
C LEU A 133 46.11 4.19 19.33
N THR A 134 46.47 5.10 18.43
CA THR A 134 47.85 5.32 18.00
C THR A 134 48.70 5.82 19.17
N ARG A 135 48.16 6.77 19.95
CA ARG A 135 48.81 7.28 21.17
C ARG A 135 48.90 6.24 22.27
N ALA A 136 47.86 5.42 22.42
CA ALA A 136 47.88 4.28 23.35
C ALA A 136 48.98 3.27 22.96
N LEU A 137 49.16 3.03 21.66
CA LEU A 137 50.20 2.15 21.13
C LEU A 137 51.60 2.72 21.35
N GLU A 138 51.82 4.02 21.12
CA GLU A 138 53.09 4.70 21.40
C GLU A 138 53.50 4.56 22.88
N CYS A 139 52.56 4.86 23.79
CA CYS A 139 52.75 4.73 25.23
C CYS A 139 53.07 3.27 25.63
N THR A 140 52.32 2.31 25.07
CA THR A 140 52.52 0.88 25.35
C THR A 140 53.85 0.38 24.79
N SER A 141 54.25 0.81 23.59
CA SER A 141 55.54 0.46 22.97
C SER A 141 56.72 0.98 23.80
N HIS A 142 56.61 2.19 24.37
CA HIS A 142 57.59 2.70 25.31
C HIS A 142 57.66 1.83 26.58
N MET A 143 56.51 1.43 27.12
CA MET A 143 56.40 0.56 28.29
C MET A 143 57.04 -0.83 28.03
N VAL A 144 56.77 -1.45 26.88
CA VAL A 144 57.35 -2.74 26.48
C VAL A 144 58.87 -2.65 26.37
N ARG A 145 59.40 -1.63 25.67
CA ARG A 145 60.86 -1.42 25.55
C ARG A 145 61.56 -1.24 26.90
N ARG A 146 60.88 -0.69 27.90
CA ARG A 146 61.48 -0.33 29.20
C ARG A 146 61.36 -1.42 30.27
N PHE A 147 60.24 -2.12 30.33
CA PHE A 147 59.95 -3.08 31.40
C PHE A 147 59.89 -4.53 30.95
N ASP A 148 59.83 -4.78 29.63
CA ASP A 148 59.84 -6.10 28.99
C ASP A 148 58.86 -7.12 29.60
N ASN A 149 57.66 -6.67 29.97
CA ASN A 149 56.64 -7.49 30.64
C ASN A 149 55.74 -8.23 29.62
N PRO A 150 55.44 -9.52 29.82
CA PRO A 150 54.58 -10.28 28.90
C PRO A 150 53.20 -9.67 28.66
N ALA A 151 52.53 -9.18 29.70
CA ALA A 151 51.19 -8.57 29.58
C ALA A 151 51.21 -7.24 28.82
N ASP A 152 52.35 -6.53 28.82
CA ASP A 152 52.50 -5.30 28.04
C ASP A 152 52.68 -5.61 26.55
N ARG A 153 53.44 -6.68 26.22
CA ARG A 153 53.58 -7.17 24.84
C ARG A 153 52.25 -7.64 24.26
N GLU A 154 51.46 -8.35 25.06
CA GLU A 154 50.11 -8.76 24.70
C GLU A 154 49.20 -7.54 24.46
N PHE A 155 49.24 -6.54 25.35
CA PHE A 155 48.47 -5.31 25.17
C PHE A 155 48.91 -4.51 23.93
N GLU A 156 50.21 -4.47 23.63
CA GLU A 156 50.76 -3.85 22.41
C GLU A 156 50.29 -4.60 21.15
N ALA A 157 50.33 -5.93 21.15
CA ALA A 157 49.86 -6.76 20.05
C ALA A 157 48.35 -6.56 19.80
N ASN A 158 47.54 -6.52 20.86
CA ASN A 158 46.10 -6.29 20.75
C ASN A 158 45.78 -4.91 20.16
N LEU A 159 46.53 -3.87 20.56
CA LEU A 159 46.39 -2.52 19.99
C LEU A 159 46.78 -2.48 18.50
N LYS A 160 47.89 -3.15 18.13
CA LYS A 160 48.31 -3.26 16.73
C LYS A 160 47.28 -3.98 15.87
N GLY A 161 46.72 -5.08 16.37
CA GLY A 161 45.64 -5.83 15.72
C GLY A 161 44.37 -5.00 15.56
N GLU A 162 43.95 -4.30 16.61
CA GLU A 162 42.80 -3.39 16.58
C GLU A 162 42.99 -2.27 15.55
N ILE A 163 44.16 -1.62 15.54
CA ILE A 163 44.48 -0.58 14.54
C ILE A 163 44.46 -1.18 13.13
N ALA A 164 45.08 -2.34 12.90
CA ALA A 164 45.15 -2.97 11.58
C ALA A 164 43.76 -3.30 10.99
N VAL A 165 42.81 -3.76 11.82
CA VAL A 165 41.42 -4.00 11.37
C VAL A 165 40.69 -2.70 11.07
N LEU A 166 40.90 -1.66 11.89
CA LEU A 166 40.23 -0.38 11.68
C LEU A 166 40.82 0.45 10.54
N SER A 167 42.09 0.23 10.17
CA SER A 167 42.77 0.87 9.04
C SER A 167 42.68 0.09 7.73
N GLY A 168 42.10 -1.12 7.74
CA GLY A 168 42.04 -2.01 6.58
C GLY A 168 43.37 -2.66 6.20
N GLU A 169 44.39 -2.61 7.07
CA GLU A 169 45.73 -3.16 6.81
C GLU A 169 45.87 -4.64 7.17
N VAL A 170 44.76 -5.33 7.49
CA VAL A 170 44.79 -6.75 7.87
C VAL A 170 45.35 -7.59 6.72
N ARG A 171 46.50 -8.22 6.97
CA ARG A 171 47.08 -9.21 6.07
C ARG A 171 46.41 -10.56 6.27
N TYR A 172 45.26 -10.76 5.65
CA TYR A 172 44.66 -12.08 5.55
C TYR A 172 45.32 -12.85 4.41
N THR A 173 45.96 -13.98 4.74
CA THR A 173 46.46 -14.93 3.73
C THR A 173 45.44 -16.04 3.61
N LEU A 174 44.74 -16.11 2.46
CA LEU A 174 43.83 -17.22 2.17
C LEU A 174 44.55 -18.55 2.39
N ALA A 175 43.90 -19.48 3.07
CA ALA A 175 44.48 -20.80 3.33
C ALA A 175 44.73 -21.63 2.05
N ARG A 176 44.19 -21.19 0.90
CA ARG A 176 44.23 -21.88 -0.40
C ARG A 176 44.39 -20.90 -1.57
N PRO A 177 44.95 -21.34 -2.72
CA PRO A 177 45.11 -20.47 -3.88
C PRO A 177 43.76 -20.05 -4.50
N TYR A 178 43.72 -18.79 -4.95
CA TYR A 178 42.62 -18.15 -5.66
C TYR A 178 42.06 -19.04 -6.78
N THR A 179 40.76 -19.34 -6.72
CA THR A 179 40.03 -19.96 -7.82
C THR A 179 38.66 -19.30 -7.91
N PRO A 180 38.34 -18.59 -9.01
CA PRO A 180 37.01 -18.04 -9.23
C PRO A 180 35.94 -19.11 -9.05
N LEU A 181 34.90 -18.81 -8.29
CA LEU A 181 33.75 -19.70 -8.18
C LEU A 181 32.80 -19.43 -9.34
N ASP A 182 32.27 -20.51 -9.92
CA ASP A 182 31.16 -20.41 -10.87
C ASP A 182 29.87 -20.12 -10.06
N PRO A 183 29.22 -18.97 -10.22
CA PRO A 183 28.09 -18.58 -9.39
C PRO A 183 26.81 -19.33 -9.77
N VAL A 184 25.93 -19.59 -8.80
CA VAL A 184 24.57 -20.04 -9.06
C VAL A 184 23.69 -18.82 -9.36
N ALA A 185 23.03 -18.85 -10.51
CA ALA A 185 22.17 -17.76 -10.96
C ALA A 185 21.07 -17.44 -9.94
N GLY A 186 20.83 -16.15 -9.70
CA GLY A 186 19.79 -15.66 -8.78
C GLY A 186 20.20 -15.64 -7.30
N ARG A 187 21.33 -16.25 -6.91
CA ARG A 187 21.75 -16.30 -5.49
C ARG A 187 22.45 -15.04 -5.02
N VAL A 188 21.85 -14.38 -4.03
CA VAL A 188 22.42 -13.18 -3.37
C VAL A 188 22.84 -13.59 -1.97
N LEU A 189 24.10 -13.34 -1.57
CA LEU A 189 24.53 -13.55 -0.18
C LEU A 189 24.63 -12.22 0.56
N HIS A 190 23.68 -11.96 1.45
CA HIS A 190 23.71 -10.83 2.37
C HIS A 190 24.70 -11.09 3.50
N VAL A 191 25.70 -10.23 3.66
CA VAL A 191 26.69 -10.30 4.74
C VAL A 191 26.32 -9.27 5.80
N VAL A 192 25.92 -9.74 6.99
CA VAL A 192 25.35 -8.90 8.05
C VAL A 192 26.01 -9.15 9.41
N GLY A 193 25.93 -8.16 10.30
CA GLY A 193 26.45 -8.30 11.67
C GLY A 193 25.56 -9.18 12.52
N THR A 194 24.27 -8.85 12.54
CA THR A 194 23.25 -9.48 13.39
C THR A 194 21.98 -9.76 12.59
N SER A 195 21.11 -10.63 13.08
CA SER A 195 19.88 -11.02 12.38
C SER A 195 18.71 -11.35 13.31
N LEU A 196 17.53 -11.54 12.72
CA LEU A 196 16.37 -12.15 13.38
C LEU A 196 16.56 -13.68 13.55
N PRO A 197 15.83 -14.30 14.49
CA PRO A 197 14.98 -13.68 15.52
C PRO A 197 15.73 -13.22 16.78
N GLU A 198 17.04 -13.47 16.90
CA GLU A 198 17.82 -13.22 18.12
C GLU A 198 17.91 -11.73 18.48
N GLN A 199 18.07 -10.87 17.48
CA GLN A 199 18.14 -9.43 17.68
C GLN A 199 17.21 -8.67 16.73
N GLN A 200 16.30 -7.89 17.32
CA GLN A 200 15.41 -7.00 16.58
C GLN A 200 15.92 -5.56 16.63
N SER A 201 16.19 -4.99 15.46
CA SER A 201 16.59 -3.59 15.25
C SER A 201 16.15 -3.15 13.85
N GLY A 202 16.23 -1.85 13.54
CA GLY A 202 15.96 -1.37 12.17
C GLY A 202 16.84 -2.04 11.11
N TYR A 203 18.09 -2.37 11.45
CA TYR A 203 19.01 -3.06 10.54
C TYR A 203 18.58 -4.51 10.26
N THR A 204 18.18 -5.25 11.29
CA THR A 204 17.79 -6.66 11.15
C THR A 204 16.43 -6.80 10.47
N LEU A 205 15.48 -5.91 10.76
CA LEU A 205 14.20 -5.83 10.06
C LEU A 205 14.40 -5.52 8.58
N ARG A 206 15.25 -4.54 8.25
CA ARG A 206 15.55 -4.21 6.85
C ARG A 206 16.19 -5.37 6.09
N THR A 207 17.12 -6.11 6.71
CA THR A 207 17.69 -7.32 6.10
C THR A 207 16.57 -8.32 5.78
N GLN A 208 15.72 -8.63 6.76
CA GLN A 208 14.65 -9.60 6.60
C GLN A 208 13.67 -9.18 5.50
N TYR A 209 13.15 -7.96 5.57
CA TYR A 209 12.18 -7.47 4.59
C TYR A 209 12.76 -7.36 3.18
N THR A 210 14.03 -6.99 3.06
CA THR A 210 14.72 -6.99 1.76
C THR A 210 14.86 -8.41 1.21
N ALA A 211 15.32 -9.36 2.03
CA ALA A 211 15.49 -10.74 1.61
C ALA A 211 14.15 -11.39 1.25
N VAL A 212 13.09 -11.19 2.05
CA VAL A 212 11.75 -11.69 1.73
C VAL A 212 11.25 -11.11 0.40
N ALA A 213 11.40 -9.80 0.18
CA ALA A 213 10.97 -9.18 -1.08
C ALA A 213 11.80 -9.66 -2.29
N GLN A 214 13.09 -9.93 -2.11
CA GLN A 214 13.94 -10.52 -3.15
C GLN A 214 13.50 -11.96 -3.47
N LEU A 215 13.23 -12.78 -2.46
CA LEU A 215 12.71 -14.14 -2.63
C LEU A 215 11.37 -14.13 -3.38
N GLN A 216 10.48 -13.24 -2.97
CA GLN A 216 9.19 -13.03 -3.62
C GLN A 216 9.33 -12.57 -5.07
N SER A 217 10.44 -11.93 -5.44
CA SER A 217 10.76 -11.45 -6.80
C SER A 217 11.45 -12.48 -7.70
N GLY A 218 11.70 -13.70 -7.20
CA GLY A 218 12.38 -14.78 -7.92
C GLY A 218 13.91 -14.84 -7.75
N LEU A 219 14.50 -14.07 -6.84
CA LEU A 219 15.90 -14.27 -6.42
C LEU A 219 15.98 -15.34 -5.32
N GLU A 220 17.18 -15.84 -5.07
CA GLU A 220 17.47 -16.77 -3.97
C GLU A 220 18.37 -16.08 -2.93
N PRO A 221 17.81 -15.30 -2.00
CA PRO A 221 18.60 -14.62 -0.98
C PRO A 221 19.01 -15.59 0.13
N HIS A 222 20.30 -15.53 0.44
CA HIS A 222 20.93 -16.14 1.61
C HIS A 222 21.46 -15.03 2.51
N VAL A 223 21.45 -15.25 3.82
CA VAL A 223 21.99 -14.29 4.80
C VAL A 223 23.04 -14.98 5.63
N VAL A 224 24.21 -14.37 5.82
CA VAL A 224 25.27 -14.85 6.70
C VAL A 224 25.58 -13.81 7.78
N THR A 225 25.60 -14.26 9.03
CA THR A 225 25.96 -13.42 10.19
C THR A 225 27.46 -13.49 10.48
N GLN A 226 27.96 -12.57 11.30
CA GLN A 226 29.32 -12.65 11.85
C GLN A 226 29.50 -13.91 12.72
N ALA A 227 30.74 -14.40 12.82
CA ALA A 227 31.08 -15.57 13.61
C ALA A 227 30.74 -15.38 15.10
N GLY A 228 30.13 -16.42 15.68
CA GLY A 228 29.74 -16.43 17.10
C GLY A 228 28.49 -15.59 17.42
N PHE A 229 27.73 -15.13 16.42
CA PHE A 229 26.46 -14.44 16.65
C PHE A 229 25.35 -15.43 17.04
N GLY A 230 24.67 -15.17 18.18
CA GLY A 230 23.59 -15.99 18.72
C GLY A 230 24.06 -17.32 19.31
N ASP A 231 23.13 -18.24 19.61
CA ASP A 231 23.44 -19.59 20.12
C ASP A 231 23.92 -20.54 19.00
N ALA A 232 24.79 -20.06 18.11
CA ALA A 232 25.31 -20.79 16.95
C ALA A 232 26.25 -21.93 17.40
N THR A 233 25.64 -23.03 17.83
CA THR A 233 26.32 -24.28 18.21
C THR A 233 26.56 -25.21 17.01
N SER A 234 26.03 -24.85 15.83
CA SER A 234 26.07 -25.63 14.59
C SER A 234 26.16 -24.70 13.37
N ASP A 235 26.89 -25.14 12.33
CA ASP A 235 27.01 -24.47 11.02
C ASP A 235 25.84 -24.80 10.05
N GLU A 236 24.80 -25.49 10.56
CA GLU A 236 23.59 -25.81 9.80
C GLU A 236 22.74 -24.57 9.50
N PRO A 237 22.30 -24.36 8.24
CA PRO A 237 21.46 -23.23 7.89
C PRO A 237 20.08 -23.31 8.54
N GLN A 238 19.52 -22.16 8.89
CA GLN A 238 18.16 -21.99 9.40
C GLN A 238 17.28 -21.27 8.39
N VAL A 239 15.96 -21.42 8.48
CA VAL A 239 15.01 -20.74 7.60
C VAL A 239 14.11 -19.82 8.42
N VAL A 240 14.07 -18.54 8.04
CA VAL A 240 13.24 -17.50 8.68
C VAL A 240 12.41 -16.82 7.59
N ASP A 241 11.09 -16.98 7.64
CA ASP A 241 10.13 -16.54 6.60
C ASP A 241 10.54 -16.94 5.16
N GLY A 242 11.05 -18.16 5.01
CA GLY A 242 11.50 -18.69 3.71
C GLY A 242 12.92 -18.29 3.30
N VAL A 243 13.57 -17.38 4.02
CA VAL A 243 14.96 -16.95 3.76
C VAL A 243 15.95 -17.85 4.49
N VAL A 244 17.03 -18.24 3.81
CA VAL A 244 18.07 -19.11 4.39
C VAL A 244 19.12 -18.28 5.13
N TYR A 245 19.28 -18.56 6.43
CA TYR A 245 20.24 -17.94 7.34
C TYR A 245 21.39 -18.90 7.66
N HIS A 246 22.62 -18.42 7.49
CA HIS A 246 23.87 -19.11 7.82
C HIS A 246 24.49 -18.46 9.05
N ARG A 247 24.44 -19.15 10.19
CA ARG A 247 25.04 -18.69 11.44
C ARG A 247 26.31 -19.47 11.67
N SER A 248 27.45 -18.80 11.52
CA SER A 248 28.74 -19.45 11.60
C SER A 248 29.15 -19.65 13.05
N ALA A 249 29.47 -20.90 13.42
CA ALA A 249 29.99 -21.22 14.74
C ALA A 249 31.35 -20.54 14.98
N GLY A 250 31.60 -20.08 16.20
CA GLY A 250 32.84 -19.39 16.56
C GLY A 250 32.72 -18.58 17.85
N ASN A 251 33.79 -17.87 18.19
CA ASN A 251 33.78 -16.94 19.33
C ASN A 251 33.03 -15.65 18.97
N GLU A 252 32.25 -15.13 19.91
CA GLU A 252 31.57 -13.83 19.74
C GLU A 252 32.59 -12.69 19.67
N ARG A 253 32.29 -11.67 18.85
CA ARG A 253 33.10 -10.45 18.72
C ARG A 253 33.38 -9.83 20.10
N GLY A 254 34.66 -9.61 20.40
CA GLY A 254 35.12 -9.05 21.67
C GLY A 254 35.62 -10.09 22.67
N THR A 255 35.49 -11.39 22.36
CA THR A 255 36.09 -12.49 23.14
C THR A 255 37.61 -12.58 22.89
N ASP A 256 37.99 -12.58 21.61
CA ASP A 256 39.39 -12.61 21.16
C ASP A 256 39.87 -11.21 20.74
N PRO A 257 41.20 -10.98 20.62
CA PRO A 257 41.74 -9.80 19.93
C PRO A 257 41.09 -9.61 18.55
N LEU A 258 40.83 -8.36 18.17
CA LEU A 258 39.94 -8.04 17.04
C LEU A 258 40.44 -8.61 15.70
N ASP A 259 41.74 -8.59 15.45
CA ASP A 259 42.39 -9.15 14.26
C ASP A 259 42.32 -10.68 14.19
N VAL A 260 42.51 -11.33 15.35
CA VAL A 260 42.37 -12.78 15.49
C VAL A 260 40.92 -13.19 15.20
N TRP A 261 39.95 -12.54 15.85
CA TRP A 261 38.53 -12.79 15.62
C TRP A 261 38.13 -12.49 14.18
N PHE A 262 38.60 -11.39 13.60
CA PHE A 262 38.28 -11.01 12.22
C PHE A 262 38.79 -12.06 11.22
N SER A 263 39.97 -12.64 11.46
CA SER A 263 40.49 -13.76 10.65
C SER A 263 39.60 -15.00 10.74
N GLN A 264 39.13 -15.35 11.95
CA GLN A 264 38.17 -16.45 12.14
C GLN A 264 36.84 -16.17 11.44
N ASN A 265 36.38 -14.91 11.45
CA ASN A 265 35.17 -14.48 10.75
C ASN A 265 35.29 -14.62 9.23
N LEU A 266 36.45 -14.28 8.65
CA LEU A 266 36.73 -14.50 7.23
C LEU A 266 36.64 -15.99 6.87
N ASP A 267 37.27 -16.87 7.65
CA ASP A 267 37.22 -18.33 7.44
C ASP A 267 35.77 -18.86 7.52
N ALA A 268 34.99 -18.34 8.47
CA ALA A 268 33.59 -18.70 8.65
C ALA A 268 32.73 -18.31 7.43
N VAL A 269 32.81 -17.06 6.97
CA VAL A 269 32.04 -16.57 5.82
C VAL A 269 32.52 -17.22 4.51
N GLU A 270 33.81 -17.49 4.37
CA GLU A 270 34.38 -18.21 3.23
C GLU A 270 33.72 -19.58 3.02
N LYS A 271 33.55 -20.36 4.10
CA LYS A 271 32.83 -21.66 4.03
C LYS A 271 31.42 -21.51 3.49
N VAL A 272 30.72 -20.43 3.86
CA VAL A 272 29.37 -20.14 3.37
C VAL A 272 29.41 -19.77 1.89
N ILE A 273 30.33 -18.93 1.45
CA ILE A 273 30.51 -18.55 0.03
C ILE A 273 30.77 -19.79 -0.82
N GLN A 274 31.66 -20.70 -0.39
CA GLN A 274 31.96 -21.94 -1.11
C GLN A 274 30.73 -22.86 -1.24
N ARG A 275 29.86 -22.88 -0.22
CA ARG A 275 28.62 -23.68 -0.20
C ARG A 275 27.50 -23.05 -1.03
N VAL A 276 27.29 -21.75 -0.88
CA VAL A 276 26.17 -21.02 -1.51
C VAL A 276 26.46 -20.71 -2.97
N ARG A 277 27.72 -20.40 -3.30
CA ARG A 277 28.19 -19.94 -4.61
C ARG A 277 27.35 -18.75 -5.12
N PRO A 278 27.29 -17.63 -4.38
CA PRO A 278 26.43 -16.51 -4.73
C PRO A 278 26.94 -15.77 -5.98
N MET A 279 26.02 -15.16 -6.73
CA MET A 279 26.35 -14.29 -7.85
C MET A 279 26.81 -12.90 -7.41
N VAL A 280 26.39 -12.47 -6.22
CA VAL A 280 26.74 -11.17 -5.64
C VAL A 280 26.86 -11.30 -4.12
N LEU A 281 27.86 -10.63 -3.55
CA LEU A 281 27.94 -10.40 -2.10
C LEU A 281 27.30 -9.05 -1.79
N HIS A 282 26.25 -9.06 -1.00
CA HIS A 282 25.53 -7.86 -0.59
C HIS A 282 25.88 -7.54 0.86
N ALA A 283 26.90 -6.73 1.08
CA ALA A 283 27.31 -6.34 2.42
C ALA A 283 26.37 -5.26 2.96
N ALA A 284 25.88 -5.41 4.19
CA ALA A 284 25.22 -4.34 4.93
C ALA A 284 26.18 -3.77 5.97
N SER A 285 26.08 -2.48 6.30
CA SER A 285 26.85 -1.85 7.39
C SER A 285 26.91 -2.75 8.65
N ASP A 286 28.04 -2.89 9.33
CA ASP A 286 29.19 -1.98 9.43
C ASP A 286 30.44 -2.37 8.60
N LEU A 287 31.50 -1.58 8.76
CA LEU A 287 32.86 -1.75 8.26
C LEU A 287 33.37 -3.20 8.24
N ILE A 288 33.06 -4.00 9.27
CA ILE A 288 33.55 -5.39 9.33
C ILE A 288 32.91 -6.24 8.23
N ASN A 289 31.62 -6.05 7.96
CA ASN A 289 30.91 -6.76 6.91
C ASN A 289 31.42 -6.32 5.52
N ALA A 290 31.65 -5.01 5.35
CA ALA A 290 32.17 -4.45 4.11
C ALA A 290 33.56 -5.03 3.78
N GLN A 291 34.50 -4.98 4.74
CA GLN A 291 35.83 -5.57 4.57
C GLN A 291 35.76 -7.08 4.31
N THR A 292 34.91 -7.81 5.05
CA THR A 292 34.72 -9.25 4.86
C THR A 292 34.26 -9.58 3.43
N ALA A 293 33.25 -8.86 2.94
CA ALA A 293 32.71 -9.07 1.60
C ALA A 293 33.69 -8.66 0.50
N LEU A 294 34.45 -7.57 0.67
CA LEU A 294 35.45 -7.13 -0.32
C LEU A 294 36.63 -8.07 -0.41
N ILE A 295 37.19 -8.50 0.74
CA ILE A 295 38.30 -9.46 0.78
C ILE A 295 37.90 -10.77 0.10
N LEU A 296 36.73 -11.33 0.48
CA LEU A 296 36.27 -12.61 -0.06
C LEU A 296 35.72 -12.48 -1.49
N GLY A 297 35.07 -11.37 -1.83
CA GLY A 297 34.60 -11.06 -3.19
C GLY A 297 35.77 -10.99 -4.16
N HIS A 298 36.83 -10.27 -3.80
CA HIS A 298 38.07 -10.23 -4.58
C HIS A 298 38.72 -11.62 -4.68
N ALA A 299 38.75 -12.39 -3.58
CA ALA A 299 39.32 -13.74 -3.51
C ALA A 299 38.55 -14.79 -4.33
N TYR A 300 37.29 -14.56 -4.67
CA TYR A 300 36.46 -15.52 -5.41
C TYR A 300 35.93 -15.00 -6.73
N GLY A 301 36.26 -13.76 -7.11
CA GLY A 301 35.76 -13.11 -8.33
C GLY A 301 34.27 -12.82 -8.28
N ILE A 302 33.71 -12.57 -7.10
CA ILE A 302 32.29 -12.28 -6.88
C ILE A 302 32.14 -10.77 -6.66
N PRO A 303 31.31 -10.06 -7.46
CA PRO A 303 31.13 -8.63 -7.30
C PRO A 303 30.45 -8.29 -5.97
N VAL A 304 30.77 -7.11 -5.44
CA VAL A 304 30.29 -6.67 -4.13
C VAL A 304 29.38 -5.46 -4.27
N VAL A 305 28.18 -5.56 -3.71
CA VAL A 305 27.30 -4.43 -3.47
C VAL A 305 27.38 -4.07 -2.01
N TYR A 306 27.77 -2.82 -1.71
CA TYR A 306 27.81 -2.34 -0.32
C TYR A 306 26.61 -1.45 -0.01
N GLU A 307 25.73 -1.91 0.88
CA GLU A 307 24.58 -1.15 1.36
C GLU A 307 24.91 -0.38 2.64
N SER A 308 25.11 0.92 2.49
CA SER A 308 25.34 1.86 3.58
C SER A 308 24.01 2.25 4.23
N ARG A 309 23.71 1.63 5.38
CA ARG A 309 22.46 1.81 6.13
C ARG A 309 22.56 2.86 7.24
N GLY A 310 23.76 3.34 7.52
CA GLY A 310 24.05 4.39 8.49
C GLY A 310 25.55 4.62 8.65
N PHE A 311 25.92 5.69 9.36
CA PHE A 311 27.30 6.07 9.63
C PHE A 311 27.64 5.72 11.08
N TRP A 312 28.24 4.54 11.28
CA TRP A 312 28.53 3.98 12.61
C TRP A 312 29.62 4.77 13.34
N GLU A 313 30.56 5.33 12.60
CA GLU A 313 31.59 6.25 13.04
C GLU A 313 30.98 7.49 13.68
N GLU A 314 29.96 8.10 13.07
CA GLU A 314 29.25 9.27 13.62
C GLU A 314 28.47 8.90 14.88
N THR A 315 27.81 7.73 14.86
CA THR A 315 27.09 7.21 16.02
C THR A 315 28.03 6.94 17.19
N TRP A 316 29.23 6.44 16.92
CA TRP A 316 30.26 6.18 17.94
C TRP A 316 30.79 7.49 18.53
N LEU A 317 31.15 8.46 17.67
CA LEU A 317 31.70 9.74 18.11
C LEU A 317 30.70 10.49 19.00
N GLN A 318 29.42 10.54 18.62
CA GLN A 318 28.38 11.16 19.43
C GLN A 318 28.26 10.50 20.81
N ARG A 319 28.18 9.16 20.87
CA ARG A 319 28.06 8.42 22.13
C ARG A 319 29.25 8.66 23.06
N GLU A 320 30.46 8.66 22.52
CA GLU A 320 31.65 8.91 23.33
C GLU A 320 31.79 10.39 23.72
N ALA A 321 31.33 11.32 22.87
CA ALA A 321 31.24 12.72 23.23
C ALA A 321 30.33 12.94 24.44
N ASP A 322 29.15 12.33 24.47
CA ASP A 322 28.23 12.40 25.61
C ASP A 322 28.85 11.76 26.86
N ARG A 323 29.46 10.57 26.70
CA ARG A 323 30.09 9.83 27.80
C ARG A 323 31.25 10.59 28.45
N PHE A 324 32.05 11.29 27.64
CA PHE A 324 33.23 12.02 28.11
C PHE A 324 32.99 13.53 28.24
N GLY A 325 31.77 14.01 28.01
CA GLY A 325 31.43 15.43 28.11
C GLY A 325 32.14 16.31 27.07
N TRP A 326 32.43 15.79 25.87
CA TRP A 326 32.98 16.58 24.77
C TRP A 326 31.88 17.43 24.14
N SER A 327 31.68 18.65 24.66
CA SER A 327 30.62 19.55 24.20
C SER A 327 30.94 20.31 22.91
N ASP A 328 32.21 20.41 22.52
CA ASP A 328 32.68 21.09 21.31
C ASP A 328 33.70 20.19 20.59
N LEU A 329 33.25 19.51 19.53
CA LEU A 329 34.09 18.59 18.76
C LEU A 329 35.15 19.32 17.92
N ASP A 330 34.90 20.56 17.50
CA ASP A 330 35.88 21.38 16.77
C ASP A 330 37.02 21.81 17.71
N GLU A 331 36.71 22.15 18.96
CA GLU A 331 37.72 22.40 19.98
C GLU A 331 38.52 21.14 20.28
N LEU A 332 37.85 19.98 20.43
CA LEU A 332 38.51 18.69 20.62
C LEU A 332 39.48 18.38 19.48
N GLU A 333 39.05 18.56 18.22
CA GLU A 333 39.89 18.34 17.05
C GLU A 333 41.10 19.29 17.03
N ARG A 334 40.89 20.59 17.28
CA ARG A 334 41.99 21.57 17.29
C ARG A 334 43.00 21.32 18.41
N ALA A 335 42.53 20.95 19.60
CA ALA A 335 43.39 20.77 20.77
C ALA A 335 44.12 19.42 20.76
N HIS A 336 43.42 18.36 20.34
CA HIS A 336 43.88 16.98 20.54
C HIS A 336 43.74 16.10 19.30
N GLY A 337 43.17 16.58 18.20
CA GLY A 337 42.73 15.73 17.08
C GLY A 337 41.53 14.87 17.48
N LEU A 338 40.78 14.39 16.48
CA LEU A 338 39.71 13.42 16.70
C LEU A 338 40.28 12.04 17.08
N PRO A 339 39.52 11.21 17.83
CA PRO A 339 39.97 9.86 18.19
C PRO A 339 40.31 8.99 16.96
N ASP A 340 41.44 8.26 17.01
CA ASP A 340 41.86 7.34 15.95
C ASP A 340 40.77 6.33 15.59
N THR A 341 40.00 5.86 16.57
CA THR A 341 38.88 4.92 16.34
C THR A 341 37.82 5.52 15.39
N TYR A 342 37.56 6.82 15.47
CA TYR A 342 36.62 7.50 14.57
C TYR A 342 37.25 7.70 13.19
N THR A 343 38.45 8.29 13.12
CA THR A 343 39.08 8.63 11.84
C THR A 343 39.42 7.40 11.01
N LEU A 344 40.02 6.37 11.61
CA LEU A 344 40.34 5.12 10.92
C LEU A 344 39.08 4.43 10.38
N ARG A 345 38.00 4.39 11.17
CA ARG A 345 36.73 3.80 10.73
C ARG A 345 36.12 4.55 9.56
N ARG A 346 36.03 5.88 9.65
CA ARG A 346 35.50 6.74 8.60
C ARG A 346 36.28 6.56 7.30
N ASP A 347 37.61 6.65 7.38
CA ASP A 347 38.46 6.62 6.20
C ASP A 347 38.42 5.23 5.52
N THR A 348 38.37 4.15 6.31
CA THR A 348 38.26 2.78 5.79
C THR A 348 36.85 2.43 5.29
N GLU A 349 35.79 2.96 5.91
CA GLU A 349 34.42 2.88 5.38
C GLU A 349 34.32 3.53 4.00
N ASP A 350 34.87 4.74 3.85
CA ASP A 350 34.90 5.43 2.57
C ASP A 350 35.74 4.67 1.53
N ALA A 351 36.84 4.03 1.96
CA ALA A 351 37.61 3.13 1.09
C ALA A 351 36.78 1.93 0.63
N CYS A 352 36.09 1.25 1.54
CA CYS A 352 35.22 0.12 1.21
C CYS A 352 34.11 0.51 0.21
N ARG A 353 33.51 1.70 0.38
CA ARG A 353 32.49 2.21 -0.56
C ARG A 353 33.07 2.49 -1.95
N ARG A 354 34.31 2.97 -2.05
CA ARG A 354 34.99 3.19 -3.33
C ARG A 354 35.35 1.88 -4.04
N ASP A 355 35.68 0.85 -3.26
CA ASP A 355 36.11 -0.45 -3.78
C ASP A 355 34.95 -1.37 -4.19
N ALA A 356 33.75 -1.21 -3.62
CA ALA A 356 32.56 -2.00 -3.97
C ALA A 356 32.00 -1.65 -5.36
N GLU A 357 31.68 -2.60 -6.24
CA GLU A 357 31.09 -2.36 -7.57
C GLU A 357 29.97 -1.32 -7.57
N ARG A 358 29.02 -1.45 -6.62
CA ARG A 358 27.92 -0.52 -6.40
C ARG A 358 27.74 -0.23 -4.91
N VAL A 359 27.27 0.97 -4.63
CA VAL A 359 26.88 1.39 -3.28
C VAL A 359 25.37 1.64 -3.24
N VAL A 360 24.68 1.00 -2.33
CA VAL A 360 23.26 1.25 -2.05
C VAL A 360 23.13 2.08 -0.78
N THR A 361 22.18 3.01 -0.73
CA THR A 361 21.90 3.82 0.45
C THR A 361 20.43 4.18 0.57
N LEU A 362 20.01 4.77 1.70
CA LEU A 362 18.60 4.87 2.08
C LEU A 362 17.91 6.18 1.66
N ALA A 363 18.68 7.23 1.40
CA ALA A 363 18.17 8.58 1.16
C ALA A 363 19.16 9.41 0.35
N ASP A 364 18.69 10.47 -0.30
CA ASP A 364 19.55 11.35 -1.11
C ASP A 364 20.60 12.05 -0.24
N VAL A 365 20.24 12.45 0.98
CA VAL A 365 21.20 13.04 1.92
C VAL A 365 22.37 12.10 2.24
N MET A 366 22.11 10.80 2.32
CA MET A 366 23.17 9.81 2.51
C MET A 366 23.99 9.61 1.25
N ALA A 367 23.34 9.60 0.08
CA ALA A 367 24.02 9.49 -1.21
C ALA A 367 25.00 10.66 -1.42
N ALA A 368 24.58 11.88 -1.08
CA ALA A 368 25.43 13.06 -1.12
C ALA A 368 26.67 12.91 -0.21
N ARG A 369 26.46 12.50 1.06
CA ARG A 369 27.57 12.27 2.01
C ARG A 369 28.52 11.16 1.57
N ILE A 370 28.02 10.12 0.91
CA ILE A 370 28.83 9.04 0.33
C ILE A 370 29.63 9.54 -0.87
N ALA A 371 29.03 10.37 -1.72
CA ALA A 371 29.71 10.98 -2.87
C ALA A 371 30.84 11.92 -2.43
N GLU A 372 30.65 12.69 -1.35
CA GLU A 372 31.71 13.50 -0.72
C GLU A 372 32.91 12.64 -0.26
N GLY A 373 32.66 11.38 0.11
CA GLY A 373 33.69 10.37 0.40
C GLY A 373 34.41 9.82 -0.83
N GLY A 374 34.13 10.32 -2.04
CA GLY A 374 34.83 9.99 -3.28
C GLY A 374 34.25 8.83 -4.08
N VAL A 375 33.00 8.43 -3.83
CA VAL A 375 32.28 7.47 -4.67
C VAL A 375 31.63 8.21 -5.84
N GLU A 376 31.81 7.71 -7.06
CA GLU A 376 31.17 8.26 -8.25
C GLU A 376 29.63 8.21 -8.12
N PRO A 377 28.89 9.30 -8.34
CA PRO A 377 27.43 9.34 -8.17
C PRO A 377 26.69 8.27 -8.98
N SER A 378 27.19 7.92 -10.16
CA SER A 378 26.60 6.88 -11.02
C SER A 378 26.68 5.46 -10.44
N ARG A 379 27.54 5.23 -9.44
CA ARG A 379 27.67 3.96 -8.71
C ARG A 379 26.83 3.93 -7.42
N ILE A 380 26.18 5.03 -7.06
CA ILE A 380 25.35 5.15 -5.88
C ILE A 380 23.87 4.99 -6.28
N SER A 381 23.15 4.10 -5.59
CA SER A 381 21.71 3.89 -5.80
C SER A 381 20.96 4.10 -4.50
N VAL A 382 19.91 4.93 -4.55
CA VAL A 382 19.05 5.20 -3.39
C VAL A 382 17.91 4.17 -3.39
N ILE A 383 17.97 3.22 -2.46
CA ILE A 383 16.91 2.23 -2.22
C ILE A 383 16.33 2.50 -0.83
N PRO A 384 15.19 3.19 -0.74
CA PRO A 384 14.75 3.75 0.53
C PRO A 384 14.24 2.72 1.52
N ASN A 385 13.96 3.15 2.74
CA ASN A 385 13.11 2.37 3.65
C ASN A 385 11.70 2.24 3.07
N GLY A 386 11.12 1.05 3.26
CA GLY A 386 9.75 0.73 2.86
C GLY A 386 8.96 0.11 3.99
N VAL A 387 7.71 -0.24 3.69
CA VAL A 387 6.83 -1.00 4.57
C VAL A 387 6.28 -2.20 3.81
N ASP A 388 5.92 -3.25 4.54
CA ASP A 388 4.97 -4.22 4.03
C ASP A 388 3.56 -3.75 4.38
N SER A 389 2.81 -3.31 3.37
CA SER A 389 1.47 -2.76 3.55
C SER A 389 0.44 -3.79 4.00
N GLU A 390 0.71 -5.08 3.80
CA GLU A 390 -0.15 -6.17 4.28
C GLU A 390 0.07 -6.39 5.79
N SER A 391 1.34 -6.35 6.24
CA SER A 391 1.69 -6.42 7.66
C SER A 391 1.38 -5.12 8.44
N PHE A 392 1.28 -3.96 7.77
CA PHE A 392 0.91 -2.68 8.37
C PHE A 392 -0.30 -2.04 7.66
N PRO A 393 -1.50 -2.64 7.79
CA PRO A 393 -2.73 -2.13 7.17
C PRO A 393 -3.19 -0.83 7.85
N VAL A 394 -4.13 -0.11 7.23
CA VAL A 394 -4.80 0.97 7.96
C VAL A 394 -5.56 0.33 9.12
N VAL A 395 -5.24 0.73 10.35
CA VAL A 395 -5.91 0.20 11.54
C VAL A 395 -6.73 1.29 12.23
N THR A 396 -7.89 0.90 12.72
CA THR A 396 -8.76 1.72 13.58
C THR A 396 -8.34 1.58 15.05
N ARG A 397 -8.81 2.49 15.90
CA ARG A 397 -8.58 2.41 17.35
C ARG A 397 -9.21 1.14 17.94
N ASP A 398 -8.43 0.43 18.77
CA ASP A 398 -8.95 -0.63 19.63
C ASP A 398 -9.48 -0.02 20.92
N GLU A 399 -10.80 0.04 21.05
CA GLU A 399 -11.48 0.58 22.23
C GLU A 399 -11.26 -0.25 23.50
N THR A 400 -10.99 -1.55 23.39
CA THR A 400 -10.72 -2.42 24.54
C THR A 400 -9.34 -2.12 25.11
N LEU A 401 -8.35 -1.99 24.23
CA LEU A 401 -7.00 -1.60 24.62
C LEU A 401 -6.98 -0.16 25.15
N ALA A 402 -7.76 0.75 24.55
CA ALA A 402 -7.91 2.13 25.03
C ALA A 402 -8.46 2.16 26.46
N GLN A 403 -9.53 1.40 26.75
CA GLN A 403 -10.09 1.27 28.10
C GLN A 403 -9.10 0.67 29.09
N THR A 404 -8.33 -0.35 28.68
CA THR A 404 -7.29 -0.98 29.52
C THR A 404 -6.24 0.04 29.99
N HIS A 405 -5.92 1.01 29.14
CA HIS A 405 -4.98 2.09 29.44
C HIS A 405 -5.65 3.37 29.98
N GLY A 406 -6.96 3.35 30.23
CA GLY A 406 -7.71 4.49 30.76
C GLY A 406 -7.77 5.68 29.80
N ILE A 407 -7.82 5.43 28.49
CA ILE A 407 -8.00 6.42 27.43
C ILE A 407 -9.50 6.54 27.11
N GLU A 408 -10.06 7.74 27.22
CA GLU A 408 -11.48 7.99 26.91
C GLU A 408 -11.69 8.17 25.38
N PRO A 409 -12.88 7.86 24.81
CA PRO A 409 -13.11 7.84 23.36
C PRO A 409 -12.74 9.13 22.60
N GLU A 410 -12.95 10.30 23.22
CA GLU A 410 -12.66 11.62 22.63
C GLU A 410 -11.23 12.11 22.90
N THR A 411 -10.39 11.30 23.55
CA THR A 411 -9.01 11.66 23.86
C THR A 411 -8.13 11.53 22.61
N VAL A 412 -7.41 12.60 22.27
CA VAL A 412 -6.38 12.56 21.22
C VAL A 412 -5.10 11.97 21.81
N THR A 413 -4.62 10.89 21.20
CA THR A 413 -3.42 10.18 21.63
C THR A 413 -2.25 10.56 20.75
N ILE A 414 -1.20 11.07 21.38
CA ILE A 414 0.08 11.41 20.76
C ILE A 414 1.06 10.32 21.15
N GLY A 415 1.76 9.73 20.19
CA GLY A 415 2.59 8.57 20.51
C GLY A 415 3.84 8.36 19.69
N TYR A 416 4.63 7.43 20.22
CA TYR A 416 5.93 7.02 19.69
C TYR A 416 6.07 5.50 19.89
N VAL A 417 6.49 4.79 18.85
CA VAL A 417 6.74 3.34 18.88
C VAL A 417 8.14 3.08 18.33
N SER A 418 9.12 2.76 19.20
CA SER A 418 10.51 2.40 18.83
C SER A 418 11.40 2.27 20.09
N SER A 419 12.66 1.88 19.91
CA SER A 419 13.69 1.98 20.96
C SER A 419 13.81 3.38 21.54
N LEU A 420 14.08 3.44 22.85
CA LEU A 420 14.20 4.66 23.65
C LEU A 420 15.68 4.98 23.92
N VAL A 421 16.29 5.73 23.01
CA VAL A 421 17.71 6.16 23.05
C VAL A 421 17.80 7.67 22.91
N ASP A 422 18.86 8.28 23.45
CA ASP A 422 18.94 9.74 23.63
C ASP A 422 18.73 10.56 22.35
N TYR A 423 19.41 10.22 21.25
CA TYR A 423 19.32 11.00 20.01
C TYR A 423 17.92 10.98 19.34
N GLU A 424 17.03 10.06 19.75
CA GLU A 424 15.65 10.02 19.27
C GLU A 424 14.77 11.10 19.93
N GLY A 425 15.27 11.81 20.95
CA GLY A 425 14.69 13.06 21.49
C GLY A 425 13.29 12.93 22.10
N ILE A 426 12.97 11.79 22.69
CA ILE A 426 11.66 11.53 23.31
C ILE A 426 11.37 12.49 24.48
N ASP A 427 12.40 13.04 25.13
CA ASP A 427 12.27 14.09 26.14
C ASP A 427 11.59 15.35 25.60
N VAL A 428 11.89 15.74 24.36
CA VAL A 428 11.25 16.87 23.67
C VAL A 428 9.75 16.62 23.47
N LEU A 429 9.37 15.38 23.15
CA LEU A 429 7.96 14.99 23.04
C LEU A 429 7.24 15.06 24.39
N VAL A 430 7.87 14.56 25.46
CA VAL A 430 7.32 14.63 26.83
C VAL A 430 7.08 16.09 27.23
N ASP A 431 8.08 16.96 27.01
CA ASP A 431 7.97 18.39 27.30
C ASP A 431 6.88 19.08 26.48
N ALA A 432 6.77 18.77 25.18
CA ALA A 432 5.75 19.35 24.31
C ALA A 432 4.33 18.98 24.75
N VAL A 433 4.10 17.75 25.21
CA VAL A 433 2.80 17.34 25.75
C VAL A 433 2.49 18.06 27.07
N ALA A 434 3.49 18.30 27.92
CA ALA A 434 3.31 19.10 29.13
C ALA A 434 2.91 20.55 28.80
N LEU A 435 3.57 21.18 27.82
CA LEU A 435 3.25 22.52 27.33
C LEU A 435 1.81 22.62 26.78
N LEU A 436 1.37 21.62 25.99
CA LEU A 436 0.01 21.56 25.46
C LEU A 436 -1.07 21.56 26.55
N ARG A 437 -0.79 20.90 27.69
CA ARG A 437 -1.70 20.86 28.84
C ARG A 437 -1.71 22.17 29.60
N GLU A 438 -0.54 22.77 29.81
CA GLU A 438 -0.43 24.08 30.48
C GLU A 438 -1.17 25.18 29.68
N GLN A 439 -1.10 25.12 28.34
CA GLN A 439 -1.75 26.08 27.45
C GLN A 439 -3.27 25.93 27.34
N GLY A 440 -3.87 24.86 27.91
CA GLY A 440 -5.32 24.67 27.94
C GLY A 440 -5.94 24.27 26.60
N THR A 441 -5.41 23.21 25.96
CA THR A 441 -5.99 22.63 24.73
C THR A 441 -7.47 22.24 24.91
N THR A 442 -8.30 22.46 23.87
CA THR A 442 -9.76 22.20 23.90
C THR A 442 -10.13 20.72 23.99
N SER A 443 -9.24 19.82 23.56
CA SER A 443 -9.41 18.37 23.60
C SER A 443 -8.55 17.74 24.70
N LYS A 444 -9.01 16.64 25.29
CA LYS A 444 -8.19 15.82 26.19
C LYS A 444 -7.05 15.18 25.38
N VAL A 445 -5.84 15.19 25.92
CA VAL A 445 -4.63 14.65 25.26
C VAL A 445 -3.94 13.62 26.15
N ARG A 446 -3.48 12.52 25.55
CA ARG A 446 -2.73 11.45 26.21
C ARG A 446 -1.41 11.15 25.48
N LEU A 447 -0.34 10.89 26.23
CA LEU A 447 0.95 10.44 25.69
C LEU A 447 1.07 8.91 25.80
N VAL A 448 1.40 8.25 24.69
CA VAL A 448 1.68 6.80 24.63
C VAL A 448 3.07 6.55 24.04
N VAL A 449 3.96 5.97 24.84
CA VAL A 449 5.32 5.60 24.46
C VAL A 449 5.49 4.10 24.53
N VAL A 450 5.70 3.48 23.37
CA VAL A 450 5.86 2.03 23.20
C VAL A 450 7.29 1.69 22.81
N GLY A 451 7.90 0.82 23.59
CA GLY A 451 9.29 0.41 23.41
C GLY A 451 10.11 0.53 24.69
N ASP A 452 11.37 0.15 24.58
CA ASP A 452 12.29 0.10 25.72
C ASP A 452 13.67 0.64 25.34
N GLY A 453 14.48 0.93 26.34
CA GLY A 453 15.83 1.43 26.15
C GLY A 453 16.39 2.14 27.39
N PRO A 454 17.67 2.52 27.35
CA PRO A 454 18.36 3.12 28.48
C PRO A 454 17.70 4.41 28.98
N GLU A 455 17.03 5.16 28.10
CA GLU A 455 16.38 6.43 28.46
C GLU A 455 15.03 6.26 29.18
N ARG A 456 14.44 5.06 29.17
CA ARG A 456 13.08 4.85 29.71
C ARG A 456 12.92 5.35 31.15
N PRO A 457 13.80 5.03 32.12
CA PRO A 457 13.63 5.50 33.49
C PRO A 457 13.65 7.02 33.59
N ALA A 458 14.58 7.68 32.88
CA ALA A 458 14.70 9.13 32.88
C ALA A 458 13.48 9.83 32.25
N LEU A 459 12.91 9.25 31.19
CA LEU A 459 11.69 9.76 30.55
C LEU A 459 10.46 9.64 31.46
N MET A 460 10.34 8.54 32.20
CA MET A 460 9.25 8.34 33.17
C MET A 460 9.37 9.33 34.35
N ASP A 461 10.57 9.51 34.90
CA ASP A 461 10.83 10.48 35.97
C ASP A 461 10.54 11.92 35.50
N ARG A 462 10.91 12.25 34.26
CA ARG A 462 10.62 13.55 33.65
C ARG A 462 9.12 13.77 33.48
N ALA A 463 8.39 12.80 32.92
CA ALA A 463 6.94 12.88 32.76
C ALA A 463 6.21 13.11 34.09
N ALA A 464 6.59 12.37 35.14
CA ALA A 464 6.04 12.55 36.48
C ALA A 464 6.36 13.94 37.05
N SER A 465 7.59 14.45 36.87
CA SER A 465 7.97 15.78 37.34
C SER A 465 7.21 16.93 36.66
N LEU A 466 6.68 16.69 35.47
CA LEU A 466 5.89 17.63 34.66
C LEU A 466 4.37 17.46 34.86
N GLY A 467 3.93 16.59 35.78
CA GLY A 467 2.51 16.34 36.05
C GLY A 467 1.81 15.53 34.95
N LEU A 468 2.56 14.73 34.19
CA LEU A 468 2.02 13.78 33.20
C LEU A 468 1.88 12.37 33.81
N ASP A 469 1.24 12.28 34.98
CA ASP A 469 1.08 11.02 35.73
C ASP A 469 0.28 9.94 34.98
N ASP A 470 -0.46 10.35 33.96
CA ASP A 470 -1.31 9.51 33.13
C ASP A 470 -0.65 9.11 31.81
N ALA A 471 0.62 9.49 31.57
CA ALA A 471 1.40 9.06 30.40
C ALA A 471 1.70 7.56 30.45
N ILE A 472 1.56 6.89 29.30
CA ILE A 472 1.65 5.43 29.20
C ILE A 472 3.04 5.05 28.66
N PHE A 473 3.82 4.33 29.46
CA PHE A 473 5.12 3.76 29.06
C PHE A 473 5.06 2.23 29.12
N THR A 474 4.81 1.58 27.98
CA THR A 474 4.54 0.13 27.94
C THR A 474 5.77 -0.72 28.18
N GLY A 475 6.96 -0.24 27.80
CA GLY A 475 8.12 -1.10 27.60
C GLY A 475 8.08 -1.87 26.29
N LYS A 476 8.93 -2.90 26.18
CA LYS A 476 8.90 -3.83 25.05
C LYS A 476 7.56 -4.59 25.02
N VAL A 477 6.88 -4.56 23.89
CA VAL A 477 5.65 -5.33 23.64
C VAL A 477 5.92 -6.47 22.66
N PRO A 478 5.13 -7.56 22.70
CA PRO A 478 5.12 -8.57 21.66
C PRO A 478 4.91 -7.97 20.26
N HIS A 479 5.53 -8.57 19.23
CA HIS A 479 5.50 -8.02 17.87
C HIS A 479 4.09 -7.98 17.28
N ASP A 480 3.26 -9.00 17.56
CA ASP A 480 1.86 -9.10 17.16
C ASP A 480 0.98 -7.99 17.75
N ALA A 481 1.30 -7.51 18.96
CA ALA A 481 0.58 -6.41 19.60
C ALA A 481 0.97 -5.01 19.09
N VAL A 482 2.01 -4.88 18.26
CA VAL A 482 2.52 -3.57 17.80
C VAL A 482 1.45 -2.79 17.02
N LEU A 483 0.66 -3.48 16.19
CA LEU A 483 -0.41 -2.85 15.39
C LEU A 483 -1.52 -2.24 16.26
N ASP A 484 -1.86 -2.89 17.38
CA ASP A 484 -2.93 -2.42 18.27
C ASP A 484 -2.55 -1.08 18.92
N TYR A 485 -1.30 -0.96 19.38
CA TYR A 485 -0.77 0.31 19.91
C TYR A 485 -0.71 1.40 18.85
N TYR A 486 -0.41 1.01 17.63
CA TYR A 486 -0.41 1.87 16.47
C TYR A 486 -1.83 2.41 16.19
N GLY A 487 -2.87 1.59 16.40
CA GLY A 487 -4.28 1.99 16.35
C GLY A 487 -4.71 2.91 17.51
N LEU A 488 -4.05 2.87 18.66
CA LEU A 488 -4.32 3.82 19.74
C LEU A 488 -3.87 5.25 19.40
N ILE A 489 -2.84 5.41 18.56
CA ILE A 489 -2.17 6.69 18.30
C ILE A 489 -2.88 7.45 17.17
N ASP A 490 -3.30 8.68 17.45
CA ASP A 490 -3.85 9.61 16.46
C ASP A 490 -2.74 10.39 15.73
N ILE A 491 -1.72 10.82 16.49
CA ILE A 491 -0.59 11.60 15.99
C ILE A 491 0.71 10.91 16.39
N PHE A 492 1.46 10.40 15.42
CA PHE A 492 2.76 9.78 15.62
C PHE A 492 3.87 10.82 15.49
N VAL A 493 4.78 10.87 16.47
CA VAL A 493 5.85 11.88 16.50
C VAL A 493 7.23 11.22 16.35
N VAL A 494 8.12 11.82 15.56
CA VAL A 494 9.54 11.43 15.45
C VAL A 494 10.42 12.62 15.87
N PRO A 495 10.76 12.75 17.16
CA PRO A 495 11.32 13.98 17.73
C PRO A 495 12.86 14.01 17.78
N ARG A 496 13.53 13.61 16.69
CA ARG A 496 14.99 13.46 16.65
C ARG A 496 15.76 14.75 16.98
N ARG A 497 16.83 14.62 17.76
CA ARG A 497 17.75 15.73 18.09
C ARG A 497 18.50 16.24 16.84
N PRO A 498 18.91 17.52 16.79
CA PRO A 498 19.70 18.11 15.70
C PRO A 498 21.19 17.72 15.78
N VAL A 499 21.46 16.42 15.74
CA VAL A 499 22.82 15.84 15.73
C VAL A 499 23.10 15.19 14.38
N GLU A 500 24.36 15.06 13.98
CA GLU A 500 24.72 14.71 12.60
C GLU A 500 24.14 13.37 12.13
N VAL A 501 24.10 12.35 13.01
CA VAL A 501 23.46 11.06 12.70
C VAL A 501 21.97 11.20 12.31
N CYS A 502 21.26 12.13 12.94
CA CYS A 502 19.85 12.41 12.65
C CYS A 502 19.66 13.22 11.37
N HIS A 503 20.65 14.03 10.99
CA HIS A 503 20.66 14.73 9.71
C HIS A 503 20.94 13.79 8.54
N LEU A 504 21.67 12.70 8.76
CA LEU A 504 22.09 11.79 7.69
C LEU A 504 21.15 10.59 7.50
N VAL A 505 20.68 9.94 8.57
CA VAL A 505 20.08 8.60 8.46
C VAL A 505 18.56 8.62 8.63
N THR A 506 17.82 8.05 7.66
CA THR A 506 16.35 7.93 7.76
C THR A 506 15.92 6.74 8.61
N PRO A 507 14.94 6.89 9.54
CA PRO A 507 14.38 5.79 10.30
C PRO A 507 13.29 5.02 9.52
N LEU A 508 12.92 3.84 10.01
CA LEU A 508 11.91 2.96 9.41
C LEU A 508 10.47 3.26 9.89
N LYS A 509 10.32 3.63 11.17
CA LYS A 509 9.04 3.97 11.84
C LYS A 509 8.14 5.02 11.16
N PRO A 510 8.64 6.04 10.41
CA PRO A 510 7.77 6.93 9.64
C PRO A 510 6.86 6.18 8.66
N PHE A 511 7.42 5.17 7.98
CA PHE A 511 6.70 4.45 6.93
C PHE A 511 5.67 3.48 7.51
N GLU A 512 6.00 2.84 8.63
CA GLU A 512 5.05 2.05 9.42
C GLU A 512 3.88 2.94 9.87
N ALA A 513 4.15 4.09 10.52
CA ALA A 513 3.12 5.01 10.99
C ALA A 513 2.21 5.52 9.86
N LEU A 514 2.79 5.98 8.75
CA LEU A 514 2.04 6.48 7.60
C LEU A 514 1.20 5.38 6.95
N SER A 515 1.78 4.19 6.69
CA SER A 515 1.05 3.04 6.11
C SER A 515 -0.22 2.76 6.87
N THR A 516 -0.11 2.88 8.17
CA THR A 516 -1.05 2.31 9.11
C THR A 516 -2.14 3.35 9.45
N GLY A 517 -2.03 4.57 8.90
CA GLY A 517 -3.09 5.59 8.88
C GLY A 517 -2.87 6.74 9.86
N ARG A 518 -1.65 6.96 10.36
CA ARG A 518 -1.36 7.99 11.36
C ARG A 518 -0.94 9.28 10.69
N VAL A 519 -1.32 10.40 11.32
CA VAL A 519 -0.65 11.67 11.03
C VAL A 519 0.73 11.65 11.63
N LEU A 520 1.70 12.12 10.85
CA LEU A 520 3.11 12.08 11.21
C LEU A 520 3.63 13.51 11.44
N VAL A 521 4.27 13.72 12.58
CA VAL A 521 4.96 14.96 12.94
C VAL A 521 6.44 14.64 13.19
N MET A 522 7.36 15.35 12.54
CA MET A 522 8.79 15.02 12.59
C MET A 522 9.66 16.26 12.82
N SER A 523 10.81 16.06 13.45
CA SER A 523 11.82 17.12 13.56
C SER A 523 12.35 17.54 12.19
N ASP A 524 12.60 18.83 12.02
CA ASP A 524 13.21 19.41 10.83
C ASP A 524 14.73 19.17 10.83
N VAL A 525 15.08 17.93 10.50
CA VAL A 525 16.45 17.49 10.22
C VAL A 525 16.49 16.96 8.79
N ARG A 526 17.55 17.32 8.03
CA ARG A 526 17.76 16.98 6.61
C ARG A 526 17.13 15.63 6.15
N ALA A 527 17.46 14.52 6.82
CA ALA A 527 16.92 13.20 6.48
C ALA A 527 15.38 13.07 6.61
N LEU A 528 14.77 13.69 7.62
CA LEU A 528 13.31 13.67 7.80
C LEU A 528 12.61 14.70 6.91
N SER A 529 13.25 15.84 6.62
CA SER A 529 12.71 16.86 5.72
C SER A 529 12.55 16.32 4.29
N GLU A 530 13.48 15.47 3.82
CA GLU A 530 13.35 14.75 2.53
C GLU A 530 12.08 13.88 2.45
N ILE A 531 11.71 13.21 3.56
CA ILE A 531 10.48 12.41 3.64
C ILE A 531 9.24 13.31 3.59
N ALA A 532 9.27 14.44 4.30
CA ALA A 532 8.18 15.40 4.31
C ALA A 532 7.95 16.03 2.93
N GLU A 533 9.01 16.46 2.25
CA GLU A 533 8.97 17.00 0.90
C GLU A 533 8.42 16.01 -0.11
N ARG A 534 8.87 14.74 -0.08
CA ARG A 534 8.41 13.74 -1.05
C ARG A 534 6.98 13.26 -0.81
N SER A 535 6.52 13.26 0.45
CA SER A 535 5.18 12.77 0.81
C SER A 535 4.09 13.84 0.74
N GLN A 536 4.45 15.12 0.97
CA GLN A 536 3.50 16.23 1.14
C GLN A 536 2.42 15.94 2.19
N ALA A 537 2.70 15.04 3.13
CA ALA A 537 1.74 14.49 4.09
C ALA A 537 2.31 14.42 5.52
N VAL A 538 3.36 15.18 5.80
CA VAL A 538 4.05 15.22 7.10
C VAL A 538 4.20 16.66 7.56
N THR A 539 3.98 16.89 8.84
CA THR A 539 4.23 18.20 9.48
C THR A 539 5.61 18.21 10.12
N LEU A 540 6.39 19.26 9.85
CA LEU A 540 7.71 19.45 10.46
C LEU A 540 7.65 20.42 11.66
N PHE A 541 8.54 20.21 12.63
CA PHE A 541 8.79 21.13 13.74
C PHE A 541 10.29 21.36 13.95
N GLU A 542 10.66 22.47 14.58
CA GLU A 542 12.06 22.81 14.83
C GLU A 542 12.73 21.76 15.74
N ALA A 543 13.81 21.12 15.26
CA ALA A 543 14.47 20.04 15.98
C ALA A 543 14.98 20.49 17.36
N GLY A 544 14.65 19.73 18.41
CA GLY A 544 14.99 20.07 19.79
C GLY A 544 14.05 21.09 20.49
N SER A 545 13.07 21.65 19.79
CA SER A 545 12.15 22.66 20.34
C SER A 545 10.80 22.06 20.74
N ALA A 546 10.58 21.93 22.05
CA ALA A 546 9.30 21.48 22.61
C ALA A 546 8.15 22.45 22.30
N ASP A 547 8.42 23.77 22.31
CA ASP A 547 7.45 24.81 21.94
C ASP A 547 7.00 24.69 20.48
N SER A 548 7.94 24.48 19.56
CA SER A 548 7.64 24.29 18.13
C SER A 548 6.81 23.04 17.90
N LEU A 549 7.15 21.94 18.58
CA LEU A 549 6.38 20.69 18.53
C LEU A 549 4.96 20.88 19.10
N ALA A 550 4.82 21.49 20.28
CA ALA A 550 3.54 21.77 20.91
C ALA A 550 2.63 22.60 19.99
N LYS A 551 3.17 23.62 19.31
CA LYS A 551 2.43 24.43 18.34
C LYS A 551 1.86 23.59 17.18
N GLN A 552 2.67 22.70 16.59
CA GLN A 552 2.21 21.85 15.48
C GLN A 552 1.17 20.83 15.92
N LEU A 553 1.37 20.23 17.10
CA LEU A 553 0.42 19.30 17.70
C LEU A 553 -0.92 20.01 17.98
N SER A 554 -0.90 21.22 18.55
CA SER A 554 -2.12 22.00 18.83
C SER A 554 -2.93 22.28 17.57
N ALA A 555 -2.27 22.59 16.44
CA ALA A 555 -2.94 22.83 15.16
C ALA A 555 -3.65 21.56 14.65
N LEU A 556 -2.98 20.40 14.71
CA LEU A 556 -3.53 19.11 14.28
C LEU A 556 -4.63 18.59 15.21
N ILE A 557 -4.53 18.85 16.51
CA ILE A 557 -5.58 18.49 17.49
C ILE A 557 -6.86 19.26 17.18
N SER A 558 -6.74 20.55 16.87
CA SER A 558 -7.88 21.45 16.62
C SER A 558 -8.54 21.28 15.25
N ALA A 559 -7.97 20.46 14.36
CA ALA A 559 -8.43 20.26 12.99
C ALA A 559 -8.58 18.75 12.64
N PRO A 560 -9.62 18.07 13.16
CA PRO A 560 -9.81 16.63 12.96
C PRO A 560 -9.98 16.23 11.48
N ASP A 561 -10.67 17.03 10.68
CA ASP A 561 -10.86 16.77 9.24
C ASP A 561 -9.53 16.85 8.48
N GLU A 562 -8.70 17.84 8.81
CA GLU A 562 -7.37 17.98 8.22
C GLU A 562 -6.45 16.83 8.65
N ARG A 563 -6.54 16.42 9.93
CA ARG A 563 -5.83 15.25 10.45
C ARG A 563 -6.20 13.99 9.67
N ALA A 564 -7.49 13.74 9.44
CA ALA A 564 -7.96 12.60 8.63
C ALA A 564 -7.50 12.68 7.17
N ARG A 565 -7.56 13.87 6.56
CA ARG A 565 -7.13 14.11 5.17
C ARG A 565 -5.64 13.82 4.97
N VAL A 566 -4.79 14.33 5.87
CA VAL A 566 -3.32 14.17 5.80
C VAL A 566 -2.93 12.72 6.09
N ALA A 567 -3.55 12.06 7.08
CA ALA A 567 -3.36 10.65 7.35
C ALA A 567 -3.66 9.78 6.11
N ALA A 568 -4.80 10.01 5.45
CA ALA A 568 -5.17 9.28 4.25
C ALA A 568 -4.20 9.55 3.08
N ALA A 569 -3.69 10.77 2.94
CA ALA A 569 -2.68 11.11 1.93
C ALA A 569 -1.36 10.38 2.17
N GLY A 570 -0.86 10.39 3.41
CA GLY A 570 0.36 9.68 3.81
C GLY A 570 0.26 8.17 3.61
N ALA A 571 -0.87 7.59 4.02
CA ALA A 571 -1.18 6.17 3.83
C ALA A 571 -1.22 5.74 2.36
N ARG A 572 -1.72 6.60 1.46
CA ARG A 572 -1.67 6.36 0.00
C ARG A 572 -0.25 6.47 -0.54
N TRP A 573 0.48 7.51 -0.17
CA TRP A 573 1.84 7.75 -0.66
C TRP A 573 2.78 6.58 -0.33
N VAL A 574 2.76 6.11 0.92
CA VAL A 574 3.61 4.97 1.33
C VAL A 574 3.28 3.70 0.54
N ARG A 575 1.99 3.36 0.39
CA ARG A 575 1.56 2.17 -0.37
C ARG A 575 1.94 2.21 -1.85
N GLN A 576 2.05 3.40 -2.42
CA GLN A 576 2.36 3.59 -3.84
C GLN A 576 3.85 3.72 -4.14
N SER A 577 4.66 4.16 -3.16
CA SER A 577 6.05 4.57 -3.42
C SER A 577 7.09 4.04 -2.43
N ARG A 578 6.69 3.45 -1.30
CA ARG A 578 7.59 3.03 -0.22
C ARG A 578 7.27 1.59 0.25
N THR A 579 7.35 0.62 -0.65
CA THR A 579 7.15 -0.80 -0.32
C THR A 579 8.40 -1.64 -0.56
N TRP A 580 8.57 -2.71 0.21
CA TRP A 580 9.71 -3.63 0.02
C TRP A 580 9.68 -4.32 -1.36
N SER A 581 8.48 -4.58 -1.91
CA SER A 581 8.32 -5.11 -3.27
C SER A 581 8.87 -4.17 -4.36
N LEU A 582 8.68 -2.85 -4.23
CA LEU A 582 9.27 -1.87 -5.14
C LEU A 582 10.80 -1.82 -4.98
N ASN A 583 11.30 -1.90 -3.74
CA ASN A 583 12.73 -1.97 -3.49
C ASN A 583 13.39 -3.20 -4.12
N ALA A 584 12.71 -4.36 -4.14
CA ALA A 584 13.23 -5.55 -4.81
C ALA A 584 13.52 -5.29 -6.30
N ALA A 585 12.64 -4.57 -7.00
CA ALA A 585 12.87 -4.17 -8.39
C ALA A 585 14.10 -3.26 -8.54
N LEU A 586 14.29 -2.29 -7.64
CA LEU A 586 15.48 -1.44 -7.64
C LEU A 586 16.76 -2.23 -7.35
N TYR A 587 16.71 -3.22 -6.46
CA TYR A 587 17.84 -4.13 -6.22
C TYR A 587 18.18 -4.95 -7.45
N HIS A 588 17.17 -5.45 -8.18
CA HIS A 588 17.40 -6.10 -9.46
C HIS A 588 18.16 -5.18 -10.40
N GLU A 589 17.71 -3.94 -10.63
CA GLU A 589 18.40 -2.96 -11.48
C GLU A 589 19.87 -2.75 -11.09
N VAL A 590 20.16 -2.68 -9.78
CA VAL A 590 21.53 -2.57 -9.27
C VAL A 590 22.37 -3.80 -9.62
N TYR A 591 21.82 -5.01 -9.42
CA TYR A 591 22.49 -6.25 -9.77
C TYR A 591 22.67 -6.40 -11.28
N GLU A 592 21.69 -6.01 -12.08
CA GLU A 592 21.80 -6.02 -13.53
C GLU A 592 22.92 -5.08 -14.02
N GLY A 593 22.99 -3.89 -13.42
CA GLY A 593 23.96 -2.84 -13.75
C GLY A 593 25.42 -3.17 -13.40
N ILE A 594 25.70 -4.31 -12.76
CA ILE A 594 27.07 -4.83 -12.53
C ILE A 594 27.40 -6.01 -13.45
N GLY A 595 26.69 -6.13 -14.59
CA GLY A 595 26.91 -7.18 -15.58
C GLY A 595 26.24 -8.51 -15.23
N LEU A 596 25.48 -8.55 -14.14
CA LEU A 596 24.69 -9.69 -13.72
C LEU A 596 23.24 -9.60 -14.18
N GLY A 597 23.01 -8.85 -15.27
CA GLY A 597 21.74 -8.70 -15.96
C GLY A 597 20.92 -9.97 -15.93
N ALA A 598 19.77 -9.90 -15.27
CA ALA A 598 18.68 -10.84 -15.41
C ALA A 598 18.06 -10.65 -16.81
N SER A 599 18.88 -10.77 -17.87
CA SER A 599 18.40 -11.44 -19.08
C SER A 599 18.27 -12.95 -18.77
N THR A 600 17.69 -13.33 -17.63
CA THR A 600 17.30 -14.71 -17.37
C THR A 600 16.31 -15.14 -18.44
N VAL A 601 15.53 -14.22 -19.00
CA VAL A 601 14.63 -14.47 -20.14
C VAL A 601 15.40 -14.85 -21.41
N ALA A 602 16.47 -14.12 -21.77
CA ALA A 602 17.26 -14.39 -22.98
C ALA A 602 18.39 -15.44 -22.79
N ARG A 603 18.81 -15.74 -21.55
CA ARG A 603 19.83 -16.75 -21.22
C ARG A 603 19.24 -18.10 -20.80
N SER A 604 18.09 -18.16 -20.13
CA SER A 604 17.45 -19.44 -19.75
C SER A 604 16.92 -20.21 -20.97
N VAL A 605 16.60 -19.51 -22.07
CA VAL A 605 16.11 -20.10 -23.32
C VAL A 605 17.25 -20.54 -24.27
N ARG A 606 18.53 -20.40 -23.85
CA ARG A 606 19.71 -20.85 -24.64
C ARG A 606 20.21 -22.26 -24.28
N GLY A 607 19.70 -22.88 -23.20
CA GLY A 607 19.99 -24.27 -22.84
C GLY A 607 18.84 -25.19 -23.23
N ASP A 608 19.15 -26.30 -23.92
CA ASP A 608 18.26 -27.40 -24.35
C ASP A 608 16.74 -27.09 -24.33
N ARG A 609 16.30 -26.35 -25.36
CA ARG A 609 14.96 -25.77 -25.52
C ARG A 609 13.81 -26.78 -25.45
N GLY A 610 14.04 -28.04 -25.79
CA GLY A 610 12.98 -29.04 -25.94
C GLY A 610 12.27 -29.38 -24.63
N THR A 611 12.97 -29.27 -23.50
CA THR A 611 12.49 -29.72 -22.19
C THR A 611 12.07 -28.57 -21.28
N ALA A 612 12.78 -27.42 -21.33
CA ALA A 612 12.46 -26.23 -20.52
C ALA A 612 11.21 -25.49 -21.01
N VAL A 613 11.04 -25.34 -22.33
CA VAL A 613 9.87 -24.67 -22.92
C VAL A 613 8.60 -25.50 -22.69
N LYS A 614 8.67 -26.83 -22.85
CA LYS A 614 7.54 -27.74 -22.50
C LYS A 614 7.18 -27.74 -21.01
N ALA A 615 8.14 -27.51 -20.12
CA ALA A 615 7.91 -27.44 -18.68
C ALA A 615 7.28 -26.10 -18.23
N LEU A 616 7.52 -25.00 -18.97
CA LEU A 616 6.94 -23.68 -18.72
C LEU A 616 5.45 -23.58 -19.06
N PHE A 617 4.97 -24.37 -20.03
CA PHE A 617 3.61 -24.28 -20.60
C PHE A 617 2.70 -25.46 -20.21
N SER A 618 2.68 -25.82 -18.92
CA SER A 618 1.98 -27.02 -18.43
C SER A 618 0.45 -26.93 -18.37
N ARG A 619 -0.15 -25.78 -18.71
CA ARG A 619 -1.61 -25.60 -18.77
C ARG A 619 -2.05 -25.07 -20.14
N ARG A 620 -2.93 -25.80 -20.81
CA ARG A 620 -3.70 -25.29 -21.95
C ARG A 620 -4.66 -24.21 -21.45
N LEU A 621 -4.26 -22.95 -21.60
CA LEU A 621 -5.12 -21.79 -21.40
C LEU A 621 -5.72 -21.39 -22.76
N PRO A 622 -6.92 -20.75 -22.81
CA PRO A 622 -7.51 -20.28 -24.05
C PRO A 622 -6.77 -19.08 -24.66
N VAL A 623 -6.79 -18.98 -25.99
CA VAL A 623 -6.07 -17.98 -26.80
C VAL A 623 -6.52 -16.55 -26.53
N SER A 624 -7.82 -16.36 -26.27
CA SER A 624 -8.41 -15.07 -25.96
C SER A 624 -9.50 -15.19 -24.92
N PHE A 625 -9.57 -14.18 -24.05
CA PHE A 625 -10.76 -13.87 -23.28
C PHE A 625 -11.66 -13.07 -24.22
N GLY A 626 -12.48 -13.76 -25.02
CA GLY A 626 -13.35 -13.09 -26.01
C GLY A 626 -14.11 -11.95 -25.35
N SER A 627 -14.13 -10.76 -25.96
CA SER A 627 -14.99 -9.70 -25.45
C SER A 627 -16.42 -10.17 -25.66
N ALA A 628 -17.25 -10.12 -24.62
CA ALA A 628 -18.67 -10.47 -24.68
C ALA A 628 -19.50 -9.55 -25.62
N VAL A 629 -18.84 -8.68 -26.39
CA VAL A 629 -19.43 -7.54 -27.12
C VAL A 629 -19.36 -7.72 -28.65
N ARG A 630 -19.04 -8.89 -29.21
CA ARG A 630 -18.98 -9.05 -30.68
C ARG A 630 -19.93 -10.10 -31.25
N PRO A 631 -20.90 -9.70 -32.10
CA PRO A 631 -21.89 -10.61 -32.69
C PRO A 631 -21.42 -11.52 -33.84
N GLU A 632 -20.16 -11.51 -34.27
CA GLU A 632 -19.75 -12.33 -35.42
C GLU A 632 -18.38 -13.00 -35.21
N PRO A 633 -18.32 -14.31 -34.92
CA PRO A 633 -17.08 -15.06 -35.00
C PRO A 633 -16.70 -15.19 -36.48
N ARG A 634 -15.60 -14.56 -36.89
CA ARG A 634 -15.04 -14.72 -38.23
C ARG A 634 -14.02 -15.85 -38.25
N SER A 635 -14.05 -16.66 -39.32
CA SER A 635 -13.08 -17.73 -39.49
C SER A 635 -11.68 -17.16 -39.73
N ALA A 636 -10.65 -17.96 -39.41
CA ALA A 636 -9.26 -17.61 -39.69
C ALA A 636 -9.04 -17.35 -41.19
N GLU A 637 -9.72 -18.12 -42.05
CA GLU A 637 -9.71 -17.97 -43.50
C GLU A 637 -10.24 -16.60 -43.95
N SER A 638 -11.40 -16.15 -43.42
CA SER A 638 -11.97 -14.85 -43.78
C SER A 638 -11.07 -13.70 -43.31
N VAL A 639 -10.58 -13.73 -42.07
CA VAL A 639 -9.70 -12.67 -41.55
C VAL A 639 -8.40 -12.56 -42.36
N LYS A 640 -7.82 -13.70 -42.75
CA LYS A 640 -6.57 -13.74 -43.52
C LYS A 640 -6.75 -13.36 -45.00
N HIS A 641 -7.82 -13.80 -45.66
CA HIS A 641 -8.00 -13.59 -47.11
C HIS A 641 -8.85 -12.37 -47.47
N GLU A 642 -9.87 -12.06 -46.68
CA GLU A 642 -10.82 -10.96 -46.93
C GLU A 642 -10.50 -9.72 -46.07
N GLY A 643 -9.66 -9.88 -45.04
CA GLY A 643 -9.20 -8.83 -44.14
C GLY A 643 -10.04 -8.68 -42.86
N TRP A 644 -9.43 -8.10 -41.83
CA TRP A 644 -10.11 -7.81 -40.57
C TRP A 644 -10.98 -6.56 -40.69
N ARG A 645 -12.26 -6.65 -40.33
CA ARG A 645 -13.22 -5.53 -40.42
C ARG A 645 -13.96 -5.33 -39.09
N LEU A 646 -14.08 -4.09 -38.67
CA LEU A 646 -14.85 -3.67 -37.51
C LEU A 646 -16.06 -2.85 -37.98
N GLY A 647 -17.29 -3.31 -37.69
CA GLY A 647 -18.50 -2.62 -38.14
C GLY A 647 -18.59 -2.46 -39.67
N GLN A 648 -18.98 -1.28 -40.13
CA GLN A 648 -19.14 -0.94 -41.57
C GLN A 648 -17.86 -0.39 -42.23
N HIS A 649 -16.70 -0.46 -41.55
CA HIS A 649 -15.43 0.06 -42.08
C HIS A 649 -14.82 -0.88 -43.14
N GLU A 650 -13.97 -0.33 -44.01
CA GLU A 650 -13.19 -1.12 -44.98
C GLU A 650 -12.30 -2.14 -44.24
N PRO A 651 -12.13 -3.36 -44.77
CA PRO A 651 -11.32 -4.38 -44.14
C PRO A 651 -9.82 -4.07 -44.25
N VAL A 652 -9.09 -4.33 -43.16
CA VAL A 652 -7.64 -4.29 -43.10
C VAL A 652 -7.08 -5.62 -43.57
N VAL A 653 -6.37 -5.61 -44.69
CA VAL A 653 -5.75 -6.81 -45.28
C VAL A 653 -4.27 -6.84 -44.92
N PHE A 654 -3.82 -7.97 -44.37
CA PHE A 654 -2.40 -8.23 -44.08
C PHE A 654 -1.84 -9.21 -45.11
N ASP A 655 -1.43 -8.69 -46.27
CA ASP A 655 -0.98 -9.46 -47.45
C ASP A 655 0.54 -9.69 -47.51
N GLY A 656 1.27 -9.25 -46.47
CA GLY A 656 2.74 -9.33 -46.39
C GLY A 656 3.47 -8.06 -46.86
N SER A 657 2.76 -7.03 -47.32
CA SER A 657 3.35 -5.70 -47.53
C SER A 657 3.75 -5.02 -46.20
N PRO A 658 4.74 -4.09 -46.22
CA PRO A 658 5.11 -3.35 -45.02
C PRO A 658 3.91 -2.61 -44.40
N ILE A 659 3.69 -2.82 -43.11
CA ILE A 659 2.54 -2.25 -42.38
C ILE A 659 2.93 -0.87 -41.85
N ASP A 660 2.28 0.19 -42.34
CA ASP A 660 2.36 1.52 -41.75
C ASP A 660 1.34 1.62 -40.60
N TRP A 661 1.78 1.27 -39.40
CA TRP A 661 0.96 1.30 -38.20
C TRP A 661 0.48 2.70 -37.81
N ASP A 662 1.19 3.75 -38.20
CA ASP A 662 0.85 5.13 -37.83
C ASP A 662 -0.32 5.62 -38.72
N THR A 663 -0.26 5.37 -40.03
CA THR A 663 -1.35 5.72 -40.96
C THR A 663 -2.57 4.84 -40.76
N LEU A 664 -2.37 3.52 -40.55
CA LEU A 664 -3.46 2.55 -40.38
C LEU A 664 -4.34 2.84 -39.15
N CYS A 665 -3.86 3.59 -38.17
CA CYS A 665 -4.56 3.87 -36.92
C CYS A 665 -5.04 5.34 -36.79
N ALA A 666 -4.84 6.18 -37.82
CA ALA A 666 -5.05 7.62 -37.72
C ALA A 666 -6.52 8.06 -37.75
N GLU A 667 -7.41 7.30 -38.40
CA GLU A 667 -8.76 7.76 -38.73
C GLU A 667 -9.79 7.55 -37.62
N ASN A 668 -9.64 6.50 -36.79
CA ASN A 668 -10.63 6.14 -35.79
C ASN A 668 -9.99 5.48 -34.55
N ARG A 669 -10.24 6.09 -33.38
CA ARG A 669 -9.67 5.67 -32.09
C ARG A 669 -10.11 4.27 -31.63
N SER A 670 -11.39 3.92 -31.83
CA SER A 670 -11.92 2.60 -31.46
C SER A 670 -11.35 1.51 -32.37
N TRP A 671 -11.17 1.83 -33.64
CA TRP A 671 -10.53 0.95 -34.62
C TRP A 671 -9.04 0.73 -34.30
N ALA A 672 -8.29 1.81 -34.06
CA ALA A 672 -6.88 1.78 -33.68
C ALA A 672 -6.62 0.96 -32.41
N PHE A 673 -7.46 1.14 -31.38
CA PHE A 673 -7.39 0.33 -30.17
C PHE A 673 -7.50 -1.17 -30.44
N ASN A 674 -8.49 -1.61 -31.23
CA ASN A 674 -8.71 -3.03 -31.48
C ASN A 674 -7.62 -3.66 -32.37
N LEU A 675 -7.08 -2.90 -33.33
CA LEU A 675 -5.91 -3.31 -34.10
C LEU A 675 -4.70 -3.51 -33.20
N HIS A 676 -4.43 -2.55 -32.32
CA HIS A 676 -3.33 -2.66 -31.37
C HIS A 676 -3.58 -3.71 -30.28
N ALA A 677 -4.82 -4.08 -29.99
CA ALA A 677 -5.14 -5.24 -29.13
C ALA A 677 -4.89 -6.60 -29.82
N TRP A 678 -4.49 -6.60 -31.10
CA TRP A 678 -4.35 -7.78 -31.97
C TRP A 678 -5.62 -8.62 -32.05
N ASP A 679 -6.77 -7.95 -32.09
CA ASP A 679 -8.08 -8.61 -32.13
C ASP A 679 -8.20 -9.63 -33.28
N PHE A 680 -7.67 -9.29 -34.45
CA PHE A 680 -7.62 -10.13 -35.66
C PHE A 680 -6.83 -11.43 -35.50
N MET A 681 -5.89 -11.51 -34.56
CA MET A 681 -4.94 -12.62 -34.46
C MET A 681 -5.53 -13.84 -33.75
N GLY A 682 -6.61 -13.67 -32.98
CA GLY A 682 -7.24 -14.75 -32.21
C GLY A 682 -7.62 -15.96 -33.07
N PRO A 683 -8.47 -15.80 -34.10
CA PRO A 683 -8.89 -16.92 -34.96
C PRO A 683 -7.73 -17.66 -35.63
N ALA A 684 -6.66 -16.94 -36.03
CA ALA A 684 -5.49 -17.56 -36.65
C ALA A 684 -4.70 -18.43 -35.67
N LEU A 685 -4.49 -17.95 -34.44
CA LEU A 685 -3.81 -18.71 -33.39
C LEU A 685 -4.63 -19.92 -32.93
N ASP A 686 -5.95 -19.79 -32.83
CA ASP A 686 -6.87 -20.90 -32.56
C ASP A 686 -6.78 -21.97 -33.66
N ARG A 687 -6.86 -21.55 -34.93
CA ARG A 687 -6.76 -22.46 -36.08
C ARG A 687 -5.44 -23.21 -36.11
N TYR A 688 -4.32 -22.55 -35.83
CA TYR A 688 -3.03 -23.24 -35.69
C TYR A 688 -3.04 -24.23 -34.53
N ALA A 689 -3.57 -23.85 -33.36
CA ALA A 689 -3.65 -24.74 -32.20
C ALA A 689 -4.49 -26.00 -32.47
N GLU A 690 -5.55 -25.89 -33.28
CA GLU A 690 -6.43 -27.00 -33.65
C GLU A 690 -5.83 -27.92 -34.72
N THR A 691 -5.10 -27.36 -35.68
CA THR A 691 -4.78 -28.07 -36.93
C THR A 691 -3.29 -28.25 -37.22
N GLY A 692 -2.44 -27.48 -36.53
CA GLY A 692 -0.99 -27.45 -36.76
C GLY A 692 -0.58 -26.77 -38.07
N ASP A 693 -1.49 -26.09 -38.77
CA ASP A 693 -1.22 -25.43 -40.04
C ASP A 693 -0.32 -24.19 -39.85
N ALA A 694 0.97 -24.35 -40.17
CA ALA A 694 2.01 -23.35 -39.95
C ALA A 694 1.75 -22.02 -40.65
N GLU A 695 0.92 -22.00 -41.71
CA GLU A 695 0.60 -20.78 -42.45
C GLU A 695 -0.01 -19.69 -41.55
N TYR A 696 -0.87 -20.08 -40.59
CA TYR A 696 -1.50 -19.14 -39.67
C TYR A 696 -0.56 -18.64 -38.57
N LEU A 697 0.36 -19.50 -38.12
CA LEU A 697 1.38 -19.11 -37.14
C LEU A 697 2.41 -18.17 -37.77
N ASP A 698 2.86 -18.47 -38.98
CA ASP A 698 3.81 -17.64 -39.73
C ASP A 698 3.20 -16.26 -40.05
N TRP A 699 1.94 -16.23 -40.48
CA TRP A 699 1.18 -14.99 -40.69
C TRP A 699 1.09 -14.15 -39.40
N SER A 700 0.76 -14.77 -38.27
CA SER A 700 0.68 -14.09 -36.97
C SER A 700 2.04 -13.58 -36.49
N ARG A 701 3.10 -14.40 -36.67
CA ARG A 701 4.49 -14.06 -36.35
C ARG A 701 4.95 -12.82 -37.10
N ASP A 702 4.72 -12.77 -38.41
CA ASP A 702 5.24 -11.70 -39.26
C ASP A 702 4.58 -10.34 -38.93
N ILE A 703 3.28 -10.35 -38.62
CA ILE A 703 2.57 -9.14 -38.16
C ILE A 703 3.06 -8.72 -36.77
N ALA A 704 3.23 -9.67 -35.84
CA ALA A 704 3.72 -9.38 -34.50
C ALA A 704 5.15 -8.83 -34.51
N ARG A 705 6.03 -9.37 -35.37
CA ARG A 705 7.39 -8.83 -35.60
C ARG A 705 7.31 -7.38 -36.04
N SER A 706 6.54 -7.09 -37.10
CA SER A 706 6.37 -5.72 -37.62
C SER A 706 5.89 -4.75 -36.53
N TRP A 707 4.89 -5.15 -35.75
CA TRP A 707 4.41 -4.33 -34.63
C TRP A 707 5.49 -4.12 -33.55
N ALA A 708 6.18 -5.19 -33.15
CA ALA A 708 7.16 -5.15 -32.09
C ALA A 708 8.40 -4.32 -32.47
N GLU A 709 8.85 -4.38 -33.74
CA GLU A 709 9.92 -3.52 -34.27
C GLU A 709 9.56 -2.04 -34.14
N ARG A 710 8.29 -1.68 -34.39
CA ARG A 710 7.82 -0.28 -34.33
C ARG A 710 7.63 0.24 -32.90
N PHE A 711 7.11 -0.58 -31.97
CA PHE A 711 6.57 -0.08 -30.69
C PHE A 711 7.23 -0.62 -29.42
N THR A 712 8.13 -1.61 -29.50
CA THR A 712 8.80 -2.15 -28.30
C THR A 712 9.76 -1.13 -27.68
N GLU A 713 10.59 -0.50 -28.51
CA GLU A 713 11.59 0.49 -28.10
C GLU A 713 11.26 1.91 -28.64
N GLY A 714 10.28 2.03 -29.54
CA GLY A 714 9.88 3.29 -30.16
C GLY A 714 8.80 4.06 -29.39
N ASP A 715 8.73 5.37 -29.60
CA ASP A 715 7.63 6.21 -29.09
C ASP A 715 6.32 5.88 -29.83
N ALA A 716 5.25 5.70 -29.07
CA ALA A 716 3.93 5.40 -29.59
C ALA A 716 3.05 6.64 -29.83
N GLY A 717 3.44 7.83 -29.34
CA GLY A 717 2.62 9.03 -29.47
C GLY A 717 1.16 8.80 -29.05
N SER A 718 0.21 9.28 -29.87
CA SER A 718 -1.24 9.12 -29.64
C SER A 718 -1.90 7.93 -30.37
N THR A 719 -1.13 6.91 -30.78
CA THR A 719 -1.60 5.81 -31.66
C THR A 719 -2.51 4.77 -31.02
N MET A 720 -2.65 4.76 -29.68
CA MET A 720 -3.32 3.71 -28.89
C MET A 720 -2.53 2.41 -28.70
N ALA A 721 -1.30 2.29 -29.21
CA ALA A 721 -0.48 1.08 -29.06
C ALA A 721 -0.25 0.66 -27.59
N TRP A 722 -0.03 1.63 -26.70
CA TRP A 722 0.13 1.44 -25.25
C TRP A 722 -1.07 1.98 -24.44
N TYR A 723 -2.26 2.00 -25.05
CA TYR A 723 -3.50 2.27 -24.33
C TYR A 723 -3.84 1.11 -23.37
N ASP A 724 -4.38 1.41 -22.19
CA ASP A 724 -4.62 0.46 -21.09
C ASP A 724 -5.32 -0.84 -21.54
N MET A 725 -6.48 -0.73 -22.20
CA MET A 725 -7.20 -1.90 -22.71
C MET A 725 -6.47 -2.59 -23.86
N ALA A 726 -5.74 -1.84 -24.70
CA ALA A 726 -4.98 -2.43 -25.81
C ALA A 726 -3.89 -3.37 -25.26
N ILE A 727 -3.19 -2.92 -24.23
CA ILE A 727 -2.15 -3.68 -23.55
C ILE A 727 -2.76 -4.92 -22.88
N GLY A 728 -3.84 -4.74 -22.10
CA GLY A 728 -4.52 -5.83 -21.40
C GLY A 728 -4.98 -6.95 -22.34
N LEU A 729 -5.62 -6.59 -23.45
CA LEU A 729 -6.13 -7.56 -24.43
C LEU A 729 -5.04 -8.17 -25.32
N ARG A 730 -3.94 -7.44 -25.59
CA ARG A 730 -2.82 -7.96 -26.39
C ARG A 730 -1.94 -8.94 -25.60
N ALA A 731 -1.75 -8.69 -24.31
CA ALA A 731 -0.88 -9.49 -23.44
C ALA A 731 -1.11 -11.02 -23.55
N PRO A 732 -2.34 -11.57 -23.42
CA PRO A 732 -2.56 -13.01 -23.55
C PRO A 732 -2.19 -13.57 -24.94
N ARG A 733 -2.42 -12.80 -26.02
CA ARG A 733 -2.07 -13.19 -27.40
C ARG A 733 -0.55 -13.19 -27.59
N LEU A 734 0.14 -12.18 -27.06
CA LEU A 734 1.61 -12.12 -27.05
C LEU A 734 2.22 -13.34 -26.34
N ALA A 735 1.71 -13.67 -25.15
CA ALA A 735 2.18 -14.82 -24.39
C ALA A 735 1.97 -16.14 -25.15
N LEU A 736 0.80 -16.33 -25.77
CA LEU A 736 0.52 -17.53 -26.56
C LEU A 736 1.38 -17.62 -27.83
N LEU A 737 1.52 -16.51 -28.57
CA LEU A 737 2.34 -16.50 -29.77
C LEU A 737 3.79 -16.85 -29.43
N LEU A 738 4.32 -16.30 -28.33
CA LEU A 738 5.64 -16.64 -27.82
C LEU A 738 5.74 -18.13 -27.44
N GLU A 739 4.74 -18.68 -26.76
CA GLU A 739 4.65 -20.11 -26.44
C GLU A 739 4.73 -21.00 -27.69
N MET A 740 4.01 -20.63 -28.75
CA MET A 740 3.98 -21.36 -30.02
C MET A 740 5.28 -21.23 -30.83
N LEU A 741 5.92 -20.07 -30.80
CA LEU A 741 7.16 -19.80 -31.54
C LEU A 741 8.40 -20.33 -30.80
N ALA A 742 8.40 -20.37 -29.47
CA ALA A 742 9.55 -20.78 -28.66
C ALA A 742 10.00 -22.22 -28.91
N VAL A 743 9.12 -23.08 -29.45
CA VAL A 743 9.43 -24.47 -29.82
C VAL A 743 9.96 -24.61 -31.25
N ARG A 744 10.01 -23.53 -32.04
CA ARG A 744 10.51 -23.50 -33.43
C ARG A 744 11.91 -22.90 -33.46
N ASP A 745 12.86 -23.61 -34.08
CA ASP A 745 14.26 -23.16 -34.12
C ASP A 745 14.48 -21.97 -35.06
N ASP A 746 13.73 -21.89 -36.15
CA ASP A 746 13.87 -20.86 -37.20
C ASP A 746 13.36 -19.48 -36.77
N ASP A 747 12.61 -19.38 -35.66
CA ASP A 747 11.95 -18.14 -35.21
C ASP A 747 12.71 -17.43 -34.07
N ARG A 748 14.00 -17.75 -33.88
CA ARG A 748 14.79 -17.31 -32.73
C ARG A 748 14.90 -15.79 -32.60
N ASP A 749 15.15 -15.10 -33.70
CA ASP A 749 15.26 -13.64 -33.75
C ASP A 749 13.94 -12.96 -33.37
N VAL A 750 12.82 -13.50 -33.87
CA VAL A 750 11.48 -13.00 -33.53
C VAL A 750 11.15 -13.27 -32.07
N VAL A 751 11.46 -14.46 -31.55
CA VAL A 751 11.31 -14.78 -30.13
C VAL A 751 12.09 -13.79 -29.26
N ASP A 752 13.36 -13.52 -29.59
CA ASP A 752 14.17 -12.56 -28.83
C ASP A 752 13.60 -11.13 -28.84
N LEU A 753 13.00 -10.70 -29.96
CA LEU A 753 12.28 -9.43 -30.06
C LEU A 753 11.00 -9.43 -29.20
N LEU A 754 10.20 -10.48 -29.28
CA LEU A 754 8.95 -10.60 -28.52
C LEU A 754 9.21 -10.72 -27.01
N LEU A 755 10.34 -11.28 -26.58
CA LEU A 755 10.75 -11.29 -25.17
C LEU A 755 11.03 -9.87 -24.64
N ARG A 756 11.65 -8.99 -25.43
CA ARG A 756 11.76 -7.56 -25.06
C ARG A 756 10.40 -6.87 -25.00
N CYS A 757 9.50 -7.26 -25.92
CA CYS A 757 8.11 -6.79 -25.89
C CYS A 757 7.37 -7.26 -24.62
N VAL A 758 7.65 -8.48 -24.13
CA VAL A 758 7.13 -9.00 -22.85
C VAL A 758 7.58 -8.13 -21.67
N ASP A 759 8.86 -7.76 -21.60
CA ASP A 759 9.36 -6.88 -20.53
C ASP A 759 8.68 -5.52 -20.52
N ARG A 760 8.49 -4.94 -21.71
CA ARG A 760 7.74 -3.69 -21.87
C ARG A 760 6.28 -3.83 -21.44
N HIS A 761 5.60 -4.91 -21.83
CA HIS A 761 4.22 -5.19 -21.39
C HIS A 761 4.12 -5.37 -19.89
N ARG A 762 5.07 -6.07 -19.27
CA ARG A 762 5.16 -6.20 -17.82
C ARG A 762 5.26 -4.84 -17.14
N ALA A 763 6.17 -3.99 -17.61
CA ALA A 763 6.34 -2.65 -17.05
C ALA A 763 5.08 -1.79 -17.19
N GLU A 764 4.41 -1.82 -18.35
CA GLU A 764 3.20 -1.04 -18.59
C GLU A 764 1.98 -1.56 -17.80
N LEU A 765 1.76 -2.87 -17.76
CA LEU A 765 0.69 -3.48 -16.97
C LEU A 765 0.90 -3.26 -15.47
N ALA A 766 2.14 -3.22 -14.98
CA ALA A 766 2.42 -3.01 -13.56
C ALA A 766 2.03 -1.61 -13.06
N LYS A 767 1.93 -0.61 -13.95
CA LYS A 767 1.62 0.78 -13.56
C LYS A 767 0.24 0.91 -12.94
N ALA A 768 0.13 1.73 -11.90
CA ALA A 768 -1.15 2.04 -11.28
C ALA A 768 -2.12 2.73 -12.25
N VAL A 769 -1.61 3.62 -13.11
CA VAL A 769 -2.43 4.36 -14.10
C VAL A 769 -3.08 3.45 -15.15
N ALA A 770 -2.54 2.26 -15.37
CA ALA A 770 -3.12 1.29 -16.30
C ALA A 770 -4.35 0.57 -15.73
N PHE A 771 -4.66 0.73 -14.43
CA PHE A 771 -5.73 -0.01 -13.76
C PHE A 771 -6.72 0.93 -13.09
N ASN A 772 -8.00 0.80 -13.46
CA ASN A 772 -9.12 1.47 -12.81
C ASN A 772 -10.18 0.45 -12.41
N ALA A 773 -10.31 0.17 -11.10
CA ALA A 773 -11.28 -0.81 -10.60
C ALA A 773 -12.76 -0.40 -10.85
N GLY A 774 -13.02 0.90 -10.96
CA GLY A 774 -14.35 1.47 -11.19
C GLY A 774 -14.75 1.57 -12.66
N SER A 775 -14.06 0.88 -13.57
CA SER A 775 -14.50 0.75 -14.96
C SER A 775 -14.21 -0.65 -15.51
N ASN A 776 -14.91 -1.01 -16.59
CA ASN A 776 -14.65 -2.26 -17.30
C ASN A 776 -13.21 -2.37 -17.85
N HIS A 777 -12.47 -1.26 -17.99
CA HIS A 777 -11.05 -1.27 -18.37
C HIS A 777 -10.22 -2.05 -17.34
N GLY A 778 -10.47 -1.81 -16.04
CA GLY A 778 -9.74 -2.47 -14.97
C GLY A 778 -9.91 -3.99 -15.01
N PHE A 779 -11.08 -4.48 -15.41
CA PHE A 779 -11.33 -5.89 -15.61
C PHE A 779 -10.45 -6.47 -16.72
N TYR A 780 -10.46 -5.88 -17.92
CA TYR A 780 -9.68 -6.38 -19.06
C TYR A 780 -8.17 -6.30 -18.81
N VAL A 781 -7.71 -5.27 -18.11
CA VAL A 781 -6.30 -5.14 -17.71
C VAL A 781 -5.94 -6.20 -16.69
N ALA A 782 -6.75 -6.42 -15.66
CA ALA A 782 -6.45 -7.38 -14.60
C ALA A 782 -6.52 -8.83 -15.10
N THR A 783 -7.51 -9.18 -15.92
CA THR A 783 -7.60 -10.51 -16.56
C THR A 783 -6.50 -10.73 -17.60
N GLY A 784 -6.20 -9.72 -18.42
CA GLY A 784 -5.08 -9.74 -19.36
C GLY A 784 -3.74 -9.98 -18.67
N GLN A 785 -3.51 -9.25 -17.57
CA GLN A 785 -2.33 -9.41 -16.72
C GLN A 785 -2.27 -10.80 -16.09
N LEU A 786 -3.38 -11.30 -15.55
CA LEU A 786 -3.47 -12.63 -14.96
C LEU A 786 -3.06 -13.71 -15.96
N MET A 787 -3.63 -13.69 -17.16
CA MET A 787 -3.35 -14.66 -18.22
C MET A 787 -1.91 -14.58 -18.71
N PHE A 788 -1.42 -13.37 -18.90
CA PHE A 788 -0.04 -13.11 -19.29
C PHE A 788 0.94 -13.72 -18.29
N SER A 789 0.72 -13.46 -16.99
CA SER A 789 1.56 -13.97 -15.91
C SER A 789 1.41 -15.46 -15.66
N LEU A 790 0.22 -16.04 -15.85
CA LEU A 790 0.01 -17.49 -15.74
C LEU A 790 0.73 -18.26 -16.85
N ARG A 791 0.64 -17.79 -18.10
CA ARG A 791 1.30 -18.43 -19.25
C ARG A 791 2.82 -18.30 -19.17
N LEU A 792 3.31 -17.15 -18.74
CA LEU A 792 4.74 -16.85 -18.68
C LEU A 792 5.33 -17.04 -17.28
N ARG A 793 4.66 -17.83 -16.41
CA ARG A 793 4.96 -17.89 -14.96
C ARG A 793 6.42 -18.17 -14.62
N GLY A 794 7.15 -18.90 -15.47
CA GLY A 794 8.57 -19.17 -15.22
C GLY A 794 9.53 -18.08 -15.71
N LEU A 795 9.04 -16.95 -16.22
CA LEU A 795 9.85 -15.76 -16.44
C LEU A 795 9.93 -14.90 -15.16
N PRO A 796 11.07 -14.24 -14.87
CA PRO A 796 11.19 -13.35 -13.73
C PRO A 796 10.12 -12.25 -13.72
N GLY A 797 9.64 -11.86 -12.54
CA GLY A 797 8.64 -10.80 -12.43
C GLY A 797 7.18 -11.26 -12.66
N MET A 798 6.95 -12.52 -13.07
CA MET A 798 5.59 -12.99 -13.41
C MET A 798 4.79 -13.48 -12.20
N THR A 799 5.43 -13.95 -11.14
CA THR A 799 4.73 -14.35 -9.91
C THR A 799 4.14 -13.13 -9.19
N GLU A 800 4.85 -12.02 -9.15
CA GLU A 800 4.41 -10.80 -8.48
C GLU A 800 3.35 -10.09 -9.32
N MET A 801 3.48 -10.12 -10.66
CA MET A 801 2.41 -9.69 -11.56
C MET A 801 1.16 -10.55 -11.41
N LEU A 802 1.30 -11.87 -11.24
CA LEU A 802 0.17 -12.79 -11.01
C LEU A 802 -0.56 -12.41 -9.72
N GLU A 803 0.16 -12.18 -8.63
CA GLU A 803 -0.44 -11.72 -7.37
C GLU A 803 -1.06 -10.32 -7.50
N GLN A 804 -0.42 -9.41 -8.23
CA GLN A 804 -0.99 -8.10 -8.53
C GLN A 804 -2.30 -8.21 -9.32
N ALA A 805 -2.35 -9.08 -10.32
CA ALA A 805 -3.55 -9.34 -11.12
C ALA A 805 -4.68 -9.92 -10.26
N ARG A 806 -4.38 -10.90 -9.38
CA ARG A 806 -5.32 -11.47 -8.41
C ARG A 806 -5.89 -10.38 -7.48
N ARG A 807 -5.02 -9.53 -6.90
CA ARG A 807 -5.46 -8.39 -6.08
C ARG A 807 -6.34 -7.41 -6.87
N ARG A 808 -5.98 -7.10 -8.11
CA ARG A 808 -6.75 -6.20 -8.98
C ARG A 808 -8.13 -6.76 -9.30
N LEU A 809 -8.26 -8.06 -9.56
CA LEU A 809 -9.56 -8.69 -9.78
C LEU A 809 -10.47 -8.63 -8.55
N ARG A 810 -9.92 -8.81 -7.34
CA ARG A 810 -10.67 -8.58 -6.09
C ARG A 810 -11.17 -7.14 -5.99
N LEU A 811 -10.31 -6.17 -6.32
CA LEU A 811 -10.68 -4.76 -6.32
C LEU A 811 -11.78 -4.44 -7.34
N VAL A 812 -11.71 -5.01 -8.56
CA VAL A 812 -12.76 -4.85 -9.58
C VAL A 812 -14.08 -5.43 -9.07
N ALA A 813 -14.07 -6.66 -8.54
CA ALA A 813 -15.28 -7.30 -8.04
C ALA A 813 -15.97 -6.45 -6.96
N ARG A 814 -15.21 -5.98 -5.96
CA ARG A 814 -15.71 -5.10 -4.89
C ARG A 814 -16.15 -3.71 -5.37
N ALA A 815 -15.52 -3.18 -6.42
CA ALA A 815 -15.85 -1.86 -6.96
C ALA A 815 -17.05 -1.88 -7.91
N GLN A 816 -17.39 -3.04 -8.48
CA GLN A 816 -18.43 -3.19 -9.50
C GLN A 816 -19.71 -3.83 -8.95
N PHE A 817 -19.61 -4.72 -7.96
CA PHE A 817 -20.75 -5.39 -7.35
C PHE A 817 -20.83 -5.04 -5.85
N ALA A 818 -22.03 -4.69 -5.38
CA ALA A 818 -22.32 -4.58 -3.96
C ALA A 818 -22.26 -5.94 -3.26
N ALA A 819 -22.26 -5.97 -1.92
CA ALA A 819 -22.27 -7.24 -1.21
C ALA A 819 -23.58 -8.03 -1.45
N ASP A 820 -24.68 -7.34 -1.77
CA ASP A 820 -25.94 -7.96 -2.18
C ASP A 820 -25.96 -8.50 -3.63
N GLY A 821 -24.86 -8.37 -4.37
CA GLY A 821 -24.69 -8.90 -5.72
C GLY A 821 -25.13 -7.96 -6.84
N GLY A 822 -25.80 -6.83 -6.54
CA GLY A 822 -26.22 -5.88 -7.58
C GLY A 822 -25.06 -5.02 -8.10
N HIS A 823 -25.10 -4.71 -9.40
CA HIS A 823 -24.09 -3.87 -10.06
C HIS A 823 -24.21 -2.38 -9.70
N LEU A 824 -23.07 -1.74 -9.47
CA LEU A 824 -22.95 -0.38 -8.95
C LEU A 824 -22.95 0.73 -10.03
N GLU A 825 -23.01 0.42 -11.32
CA GLU A 825 -23.13 1.43 -12.40
C GLU A 825 -24.56 1.54 -12.96
N HIS A 826 -25.56 1.08 -12.20
CA HIS A 826 -26.97 1.38 -12.49
C HIS A 826 -27.48 0.87 -13.84
N SER A 827 -26.85 -0.18 -14.38
CA SER A 827 -27.20 -0.75 -15.68
C SER A 827 -27.22 -2.28 -15.63
N PRO A 828 -28.41 -2.90 -15.67
CA PRO A 828 -28.58 -4.33 -15.87
C PRO A 828 -27.77 -4.97 -17.01
N GLU A 829 -27.55 -4.25 -18.13
CA GLU A 829 -26.71 -4.78 -19.21
C GLU A 829 -25.23 -4.85 -18.82
N TYR A 830 -24.73 -3.86 -18.07
CA TYR A 830 -23.35 -3.89 -17.58
C TYR A 830 -23.15 -4.91 -16.45
N HIS A 831 -24.18 -5.16 -15.63
CA HIS A 831 -24.23 -6.29 -14.71
C HIS A 831 -23.98 -7.60 -15.47
N ARG A 832 -24.80 -7.87 -16.50
CA ARG A 832 -24.68 -9.09 -17.33
C ARG A 832 -23.33 -9.20 -18.03
N MET A 833 -22.86 -8.13 -18.67
CA MET A 833 -21.60 -8.14 -19.43
C MET A 833 -20.38 -8.46 -18.55
N LEU A 834 -20.30 -7.87 -17.36
CA LEU A 834 -19.20 -8.16 -16.42
C LEU A 834 -19.34 -9.53 -15.79
N LEU A 835 -20.58 -9.96 -15.49
CA LEU A 835 -20.87 -11.28 -14.97
C LEU A 835 -20.42 -12.37 -15.94
N ASP A 836 -20.82 -12.30 -17.22
CA ASP A 836 -20.38 -13.23 -18.27
C ASP A 836 -18.86 -13.37 -18.30
N SER A 837 -18.18 -12.23 -18.15
CA SER A 837 -16.73 -12.16 -18.11
C SER A 837 -16.21 -12.90 -16.88
N PHE A 838 -16.62 -12.54 -15.67
CA PHE A 838 -16.16 -13.21 -14.45
C PHE A 838 -16.49 -14.70 -14.40
N THR A 839 -17.72 -15.10 -14.77
CA THR A 839 -18.13 -16.51 -14.83
C THR A 839 -17.20 -17.28 -15.77
N ARG A 840 -16.91 -16.73 -16.95
CA ARG A 840 -15.94 -17.34 -17.88
C ARG A 840 -14.54 -17.47 -17.27
N ALA A 841 -14.08 -16.47 -16.53
CA ALA A 841 -12.80 -16.53 -15.84
C ALA A 841 -12.75 -17.63 -14.76
N ILE A 842 -13.85 -17.82 -14.03
CA ILE A 842 -13.99 -18.85 -12.99
C ILE A 842 -14.02 -20.24 -13.62
N GLU A 843 -14.81 -20.46 -14.67
CA GLU A 843 -14.89 -21.75 -15.39
C GLU A 843 -13.53 -22.22 -15.90
N LEU A 844 -12.74 -21.28 -16.41
CA LEU A 844 -11.41 -21.53 -16.93
C LEU A 844 -10.35 -21.72 -15.82
N GLY A 845 -10.74 -21.64 -14.55
CA GLY A 845 -9.86 -21.76 -13.39
C GLY A 845 -8.85 -20.62 -13.29
N LEU A 846 -9.16 -19.46 -13.87
CA LEU A 846 -8.33 -18.25 -13.84
C LEU A 846 -8.58 -17.47 -12.56
N VAL A 847 -9.85 -17.37 -12.17
CA VAL A 847 -10.28 -16.80 -10.90
C VAL A 847 -10.66 -17.94 -9.97
N ASP A 848 -9.83 -18.17 -8.96
CA ASP A 848 -10.01 -19.20 -7.93
C ASP A 848 -10.19 -18.60 -6.53
N ASP A 849 -10.20 -17.26 -6.43
CA ASP A 849 -10.34 -16.57 -5.17
C ASP A 849 -11.75 -16.78 -4.59
N PRO A 850 -11.90 -17.35 -3.38
CA PRO A 850 -13.21 -17.67 -2.82
C PRO A 850 -14.11 -16.45 -2.63
N GLU A 851 -13.54 -15.30 -2.28
CA GLU A 851 -14.31 -14.07 -2.06
C GLU A 851 -14.87 -13.53 -3.38
N VAL A 852 -14.03 -13.52 -4.43
CA VAL A 852 -14.47 -13.10 -5.77
C VAL A 852 -15.52 -14.06 -6.31
N VAL A 853 -15.26 -15.38 -6.26
CA VAL A 853 -16.20 -16.40 -6.73
C VAL A 853 -17.56 -16.24 -6.06
N GLU A 854 -17.57 -16.02 -4.75
CA GLU A 854 -18.80 -15.86 -3.98
C GLU A 854 -19.53 -14.53 -4.30
N SER A 855 -18.78 -13.44 -4.52
CA SER A 855 -19.35 -12.18 -5.02
C SER A 855 -20.02 -12.35 -6.38
N ILE A 856 -19.41 -13.12 -7.27
CA ILE A 856 -19.92 -13.36 -8.62
C ILE A 856 -21.14 -14.29 -8.59
N ARG A 857 -21.16 -15.32 -7.73
CA ARG A 857 -22.37 -16.14 -7.53
C ARG A 857 -23.58 -15.34 -7.10
N ARG A 858 -23.42 -14.41 -6.14
CA ARG A 858 -24.52 -13.51 -5.75
C ARG A 858 -24.99 -12.63 -6.92
N ALA A 859 -24.06 -12.16 -7.75
CA ALA A 859 -24.42 -11.43 -8.96
C ALA A 859 -25.15 -12.31 -9.99
N GLU A 860 -24.83 -13.61 -10.09
CA GLU A 860 -25.56 -14.57 -10.92
C GLU A 860 -27.00 -14.76 -10.44
N ASP A 861 -27.23 -14.84 -9.13
CA ASP A 861 -28.57 -14.94 -8.56
C ASP A 861 -29.43 -13.71 -8.86
N VAL A 862 -28.82 -12.52 -8.92
CA VAL A 862 -29.50 -11.26 -9.23
C VAL A 862 -29.88 -11.15 -10.72
N LEU A 863 -29.10 -11.72 -11.64
CA LEU A 863 -29.32 -11.54 -13.09
C LEU A 863 -30.72 -11.97 -13.54
N GLY A 864 -31.24 -13.10 -13.03
CA GLY A 864 -32.57 -13.59 -13.37
C GLY A 864 -33.68 -12.60 -13.02
N TRP A 865 -33.50 -11.80 -11.96
CA TRP A 865 -34.43 -10.76 -11.55
C TRP A 865 -34.42 -9.53 -12.46
N MET A 866 -33.31 -9.27 -13.16
CA MET A 866 -33.20 -8.18 -14.14
C MET A 866 -33.84 -8.53 -15.50
N VAL A 867 -34.28 -9.78 -15.69
CA VAL A 867 -34.94 -10.23 -16.92
C VAL A 867 -36.45 -10.19 -16.74
N GLU A 868 -37.11 -9.35 -17.52
CA GLU A 868 -38.57 -9.23 -17.51
C GLU A 868 -39.26 -10.52 -18.01
N PRO A 869 -40.54 -10.73 -17.66
CA PRO A 869 -41.41 -11.78 -18.23
C PRO A 869 -41.30 -11.99 -19.74
N SER A 870 -41.15 -10.91 -20.51
CA SER A 870 -40.97 -10.94 -21.98
C SER A 870 -39.69 -11.67 -22.44
N GLY A 871 -38.71 -11.83 -21.55
CA GLY A 871 -37.37 -12.37 -21.83
C GLY A 871 -36.35 -11.31 -22.26
N HIS A 872 -36.70 -10.04 -22.13
CA HIS A 872 -35.78 -8.93 -22.37
C HIS A 872 -35.17 -8.45 -21.05
N MET A 873 -33.98 -7.86 -21.15
CA MET A 873 -33.40 -7.11 -20.05
C MET A 873 -34.29 -5.92 -19.68
N VAL A 874 -34.50 -5.68 -18.38
CA VAL A 874 -35.18 -4.48 -17.90
C VAL A 874 -34.34 -3.24 -18.24
N GLN A 875 -34.99 -2.18 -18.72
CA GLN A 875 -34.29 -0.95 -19.06
C GLN A 875 -34.17 -0.06 -17.83
N ILE A 876 -32.96 0.02 -17.28
CA ILE A 876 -32.56 0.96 -16.23
C ILE A 876 -31.18 1.49 -16.62
N GLY A 877 -30.98 2.80 -16.52
CA GLY A 877 -29.75 3.46 -16.97
C GLY A 877 -29.39 3.11 -18.42
N ASP A 878 -28.11 2.86 -18.67
CA ASP A 878 -27.60 2.47 -20.00
C ASP A 878 -27.88 1.00 -20.37
N SER A 879 -29.14 0.56 -20.28
CA SER A 879 -29.55 -0.80 -20.66
C SER A 879 -30.39 -0.81 -21.94
N PRO A 880 -29.92 -1.46 -23.02
CA PRO A 880 -30.73 -1.70 -24.22
C PRO A 880 -31.81 -2.77 -23.96
N ARG A 881 -32.82 -2.84 -24.82
CA ARG A 881 -33.92 -3.81 -24.71
C ARG A 881 -33.62 -5.11 -25.47
N TRP A 882 -32.51 -5.76 -25.19
CA TRP A 882 -32.15 -7.00 -25.89
C TRP A 882 -32.77 -8.22 -25.23
N LYS A 883 -33.09 -9.21 -26.07
CA LYS A 883 -33.56 -10.52 -25.63
C LYS A 883 -32.36 -11.33 -25.19
N VAL A 884 -32.35 -11.80 -23.94
CA VAL A 884 -31.19 -12.44 -23.30
C VAL A 884 -31.38 -13.93 -23.02
N LEU A 885 -32.43 -14.52 -23.60
CA LEU A 885 -32.76 -15.92 -23.41
C LEU A 885 -31.81 -16.86 -24.15
N SER A 886 -31.42 -17.96 -23.51
CA SER A 886 -30.59 -19.02 -24.08
C SER A 886 -31.10 -20.38 -23.62
N ARG A 887 -31.15 -21.38 -24.52
CA ARG A 887 -31.51 -22.77 -24.15
C ARG A 887 -30.45 -23.44 -23.26
N GLU A 888 -29.21 -22.96 -23.34
CA GLU A 888 -28.08 -23.44 -22.56
C GLU A 888 -27.35 -22.22 -21.97
N PRO A 889 -27.94 -21.54 -20.97
CA PRO A 889 -27.32 -20.37 -20.38
C PRO A 889 -26.11 -20.79 -19.54
N VAL A 890 -25.10 -19.92 -19.51
CA VAL A 890 -23.87 -20.14 -18.74
C VAL A 890 -24.01 -19.41 -17.41
N THR A 891 -24.48 -20.13 -16.38
CA THR A 891 -24.67 -19.60 -15.01
C THR A 891 -24.66 -20.74 -14.00
N SER A 892 -24.20 -20.48 -12.78
CA SER A 892 -24.29 -21.46 -11.67
C SER A 892 -25.54 -21.31 -10.81
N SER A 893 -26.34 -20.26 -11.03
CA SER A 893 -27.58 -19.99 -10.29
C SER A 893 -28.77 -20.75 -10.89
N PRO A 894 -29.42 -21.68 -10.15
CA PRO A 894 -30.53 -22.47 -10.67
C PRO A 894 -31.75 -21.63 -11.08
N SER A 895 -32.05 -20.56 -10.35
CA SER A 895 -33.20 -19.68 -10.62
C SER A 895 -32.95 -18.79 -11.83
N THR A 896 -31.75 -18.22 -11.96
CA THR A 896 -31.36 -17.49 -13.17
C THR A 896 -31.31 -18.41 -14.39
N GLU A 897 -30.78 -19.64 -14.25
CA GLU A 897 -30.80 -20.65 -15.32
C GLU A 897 -32.24 -20.93 -15.79
N PHE A 898 -33.18 -21.03 -14.83
CA PHE A 898 -34.59 -21.23 -15.11
C PHE A 898 -35.20 -20.06 -15.89
N ILE A 899 -34.93 -18.81 -15.48
CA ILE A 899 -35.43 -17.63 -16.19
C ILE A 899 -34.84 -17.53 -17.60
N LEU A 900 -33.52 -17.67 -17.76
CA LEU A 900 -32.83 -17.52 -19.04
C LEU A 900 -33.17 -18.63 -20.03
N SER A 901 -33.41 -19.85 -19.54
CA SER A 901 -33.80 -21.00 -20.37
C SER A 901 -35.29 -21.10 -20.65
N ARG A 902 -36.10 -20.20 -20.08
CA ARG A 902 -37.57 -20.31 -20.06
C ARG A 902 -38.05 -21.65 -19.50
N GLY A 903 -37.57 -22.01 -18.32
CA GLY A 903 -37.99 -23.20 -17.58
C GLY A 903 -37.52 -24.54 -18.16
N VAL A 904 -36.66 -24.52 -19.19
CA VAL A 904 -36.10 -25.75 -19.79
C VAL A 904 -35.02 -26.38 -18.92
N ARG A 905 -34.26 -25.55 -18.19
CA ARG A 905 -33.20 -25.93 -17.24
C ARG A 905 -33.33 -25.15 -15.94
N GLY A 906 -32.52 -25.45 -14.95
CA GLY A 906 -32.58 -24.80 -13.64
C GLY A 906 -33.77 -25.22 -12.79
N ALA A 907 -34.08 -24.42 -11.78
CA ALA A 907 -35.22 -24.60 -10.87
C ALA A 907 -35.91 -23.25 -10.61
N PRO A 908 -37.25 -23.21 -10.49
CA PRO A 908 -37.96 -21.97 -10.21
C PRO A 908 -37.61 -21.41 -8.83
N ALA A 909 -37.62 -20.08 -8.70
CA ALA A 909 -37.49 -19.41 -7.39
C ALA A 909 -38.83 -19.44 -6.63
N GLU A 910 -38.77 -19.50 -5.30
CA GLU A 910 -39.97 -19.40 -4.45
C GLU A 910 -40.25 -17.94 -4.07
N GLU A 911 -39.20 -17.14 -3.92
CA GLU A 911 -39.28 -15.74 -3.55
C GLU A 911 -39.96 -14.93 -4.64
N THR A 912 -40.87 -14.04 -4.29
CA THR A 912 -41.60 -13.17 -5.23
C THR A 912 -41.15 -11.71 -5.13
N LEU A 913 -40.26 -11.42 -4.18
CA LEU A 913 -39.70 -10.09 -3.89
C LEU A 913 -38.19 -10.22 -3.64
N LEU A 914 -37.40 -9.43 -4.36
CA LEU A 914 -35.98 -9.24 -4.11
C LEU A 914 -35.70 -7.77 -3.74
N ALA A 915 -35.02 -7.54 -2.62
CA ALA A 915 -34.60 -6.21 -2.18
C ALA A 915 -33.07 -6.15 -2.03
N LEU A 916 -32.42 -5.45 -2.94
CA LEU A 916 -30.97 -5.23 -2.94
C LEU A 916 -30.69 -3.89 -2.26
N ARG A 917 -30.54 -3.95 -0.93
CA ARG A 917 -30.46 -2.77 -0.06
C ARG A 917 -29.19 -1.96 -0.24
N GLU A 918 -28.09 -2.59 -0.65
CA GLU A 918 -26.82 -1.92 -0.87
C GLU A 918 -26.74 -1.34 -2.28
N SER A 919 -27.07 -2.12 -3.32
CA SER A 919 -27.01 -1.63 -4.70
C SER A 919 -28.18 -0.73 -5.09
N GLY A 920 -29.29 -0.78 -4.33
CA GLY A 920 -30.43 0.12 -4.46
C GLY A 920 -31.47 -0.33 -5.48
N TYR A 921 -31.61 -1.64 -5.71
CA TYR A 921 -32.67 -2.19 -6.55
C TYR A 921 -33.73 -2.92 -5.73
N ALA A 922 -34.96 -2.95 -6.24
CA ALA A 922 -35.95 -3.92 -5.78
C ALA A 922 -36.75 -4.46 -6.97
N PHE A 923 -37.10 -5.74 -6.91
CA PHE A 923 -37.85 -6.44 -7.95
C PHE A 923 -38.99 -7.23 -7.34
N VAL A 924 -40.16 -7.16 -7.96
CA VAL A 924 -41.30 -8.02 -7.66
C VAL A 924 -41.57 -8.87 -8.89
N ARG A 925 -41.81 -10.18 -8.71
CA ARG A 925 -42.34 -11.07 -9.74
C ARG A 925 -43.37 -12.00 -9.14
N TYR A 926 -44.61 -11.91 -9.60
CA TYR A 926 -45.70 -12.72 -9.08
C TYR A 926 -46.73 -13.08 -10.15
N PRO A 927 -47.15 -14.36 -10.26
CA PRO A 927 -46.45 -15.51 -9.68
C PRO A 927 -45.05 -15.65 -10.29
N GLN A 928 -44.14 -16.35 -9.60
CA GLN A 928 -42.92 -16.84 -10.25
C GLN A 928 -43.32 -17.87 -11.33
N PRO A 929 -42.67 -17.88 -12.51
CA PRO A 929 -42.90 -18.91 -13.50
C PRO A 929 -42.50 -20.27 -12.94
N ALA A 930 -43.32 -21.29 -13.21
CA ALA A 930 -43.16 -22.67 -12.80
C ALA A 930 -42.91 -23.62 -13.99
N GLY A 931 -42.98 -23.14 -15.23
CA GLY A 931 -42.77 -23.94 -16.43
C GLY A 931 -42.33 -23.12 -17.65
N THR A 932 -42.45 -23.70 -18.85
CA THR A 932 -41.98 -23.05 -20.08
C THR A 932 -42.97 -22.07 -20.70
N GLU A 933 -44.25 -22.14 -20.30
CA GLU A 933 -45.35 -21.41 -20.94
C GLU A 933 -45.88 -20.23 -20.09
N ASP A 934 -45.55 -20.17 -18.80
CA ASP A 934 -46.18 -19.27 -17.82
C ASP A 934 -45.41 -17.97 -17.55
N HIS A 935 -44.25 -17.79 -18.16
CA HIS A 935 -43.44 -16.58 -17.96
C HIS A 935 -44.19 -15.28 -18.28
N GLN A 936 -45.09 -15.27 -19.27
CA GLN A 936 -45.87 -14.06 -19.62
C GLN A 936 -47.00 -13.74 -18.62
N ASP A 937 -47.36 -14.71 -17.77
CA ASP A 937 -48.46 -14.57 -16.82
C ASP A 937 -48.02 -13.86 -15.53
N SER A 938 -46.70 -13.72 -15.31
CA SER A 938 -46.13 -12.98 -14.20
C SER A 938 -46.37 -11.48 -14.33
N SER A 939 -46.91 -10.86 -13.29
CA SER A 939 -46.74 -9.44 -13.04
C SER A 939 -45.31 -9.18 -12.53
N TYR A 940 -44.68 -8.13 -13.02
CA TYR A 940 -43.30 -7.79 -12.70
C TYR A 940 -43.13 -6.28 -12.49
N LEU A 941 -42.42 -5.89 -11.43
CA LEU A 941 -42.11 -4.49 -11.14
C LEU A 941 -40.65 -4.35 -10.76
N SER A 942 -39.94 -3.41 -11.38
CA SER A 942 -38.58 -3.03 -10.98
C SER A 942 -38.58 -1.63 -10.38
N PHE A 943 -37.83 -1.42 -9.30
CA PHE A 943 -37.68 -0.13 -8.62
C PHE A 943 -36.19 0.18 -8.42
N MET A 944 -35.78 1.38 -8.80
CA MET A 944 -34.38 1.83 -8.73
C MET A 944 -34.25 3.03 -7.79
N ALA A 945 -33.44 2.85 -6.75
CA ALA A 945 -33.15 3.82 -5.71
C ALA A 945 -31.64 3.90 -5.42
N GLY A 946 -30.77 3.59 -6.39
CA GLY A 946 -29.32 3.63 -6.23
C GLY A 946 -28.64 4.79 -6.96
N PHE A 947 -27.62 5.39 -6.35
CA PHE A 947 -26.64 6.30 -6.97
C PHE A 947 -25.26 6.10 -6.34
N HIS A 948 -24.43 5.26 -6.97
CA HIS A 948 -23.08 4.85 -6.56
C HIS A 948 -21.98 5.41 -7.46
N SER A 949 -22.31 5.69 -8.73
CA SER A 949 -21.40 6.09 -9.79
C SER A 949 -22.13 7.02 -10.74
N ARG A 950 -21.37 7.90 -11.40
CA ARG A 950 -21.88 8.80 -12.45
C ARG A 950 -21.84 8.14 -13.82
N THR A 951 -21.08 7.06 -13.96
CA THR A 951 -21.03 6.25 -15.18
C THR A 951 -22.37 5.53 -15.35
N HIS A 952 -22.96 5.59 -16.55
CA HIS A 952 -24.22 4.93 -16.92
C HIS A 952 -25.49 5.33 -16.13
N LYS A 953 -25.37 6.20 -15.12
CA LYS A 953 -26.50 6.72 -14.33
C LYS A 953 -27.29 7.81 -15.04
N HIS A 954 -28.62 7.65 -15.07
CA HIS A 954 -29.57 8.67 -15.52
C HIS A 954 -30.11 9.52 -14.37
N ALA A 955 -30.83 10.60 -14.69
CA ALA A 955 -31.50 11.47 -13.70
C ALA A 955 -32.84 10.86 -13.27
N ASP A 956 -32.81 9.60 -12.87
CA ASP A 956 -33.93 8.68 -12.72
C ASP A 956 -34.15 8.21 -11.28
N ASP A 957 -33.79 9.03 -10.29
CA ASP A 957 -33.90 8.65 -8.88
C ASP A 957 -35.34 8.23 -8.54
N LEU A 958 -35.47 7.09 -7.84
CA LEU A 958 -36.73 6.48 -7.42
C LEU A 958 -37.64 6.09 -8.61
N SER A 959 -37.10 5.88 -9.82
CA SER A 959 -37.89 5.41 -10.95
C SER A 959 -38.25 3.93 -10.87
N PHE A 960 -39.26 3.53 -11.64
CA PHE A 960 -39.74 2.15 -11.69
C PHE A 960 -40.31 1.79 -13.06
N THR A 961 -40.33 0.50 -13.36
CA THR A 961 -41.02 -0.08 -14.52
C THR A 961 -42.04 -1.11 -14.05
N TRP A 962 -43.07 -1.37 -14.86
CA TRP A 962 -44.14 -2.31 -14.53
C TRP A 962 -44.58 -3.07 -15.78
N PHE A 963 -44.48 -4.39 -15.73
CA PHE A 963 -45.00 -5.34 -16.70
C PHE A 963 -46.16 -6.11 -16.06
N ASP A 964 -47.27 -6.27 -16.76
CA ASP A 964 -48.41 -7.02 -16.26
C ASP A 964 -49.26 -7.53 -17.42
N ARG A 965 -50.02 -8.62 -17.18
CA ARG A 965 -50.96 -9.18 -18.16
C ARG A 965 -50.35 -9.38 -19.57
N GLY A 966 -49.08 -9.80 -19.61
CA GLY A 966 -48.36 -10.10 -20.86
C GLY A 966 -47.81 -8.88 -21.62
N GLU A 967 -47.84 -7.67 -21.05
CA GLU A 967 -47.36 -6.45 -21.73
C GLU A 967 -46.68 -5.45 -20.78
N GLU A 968 -45.85 -4.57 -21.34
CA GLU A 968 -45.25 -3.46 -20.58
C GLU A 968 -46.31 -2.37 -20.32
N ILE A 969 -46.50 -2.00 -19.06
CA ILE A 969 -47.43 -0.94 -18.63
C ILE A 969 -46.66 0.37 -18.45
N VAL A 970 -45.72 0.39 -17.49
CA VAL A 970 -44.84 1.53 -17.19
C VAL A 970 -43.45 1.21 -17.71
N VAL A 971 -42.91 2.10 -18.55
CA VAL A 971 -41.67 1.87 -19.31
C VAL A 971 -40.62 2.92 -19.02
N ASP A 972 -39.36 2.53 -19.15
CA ASP A 972 -38.22 3.44 -19.11
C ASP A 972 -37.94 4.06 -20.50
N ALA A 973 -37.19 5.15 -20.57
CA ALA A 973 -36.77 5.75 -21.83
C ALA A 973 -35.61 5.03 -22.51
N GLY A 974 -34.83 4.20 -21.80
CA GLY A 974 -33.71 3.46 -22.35
C GLY A 974 -32.48 4.33 -22.66
N ARG A 975 -31.52 3.82 -23.45
CA ARG A 975 -30.19 4.45 -23.57
C ARG A 975 -29.96 5.33 -24.81
N PHE A 976 -30.64 5.09 -25.93
CA PHE A 976 -30.37 5.69 -27.26
C PHE A 976 -28.97 5.42 -27.84
N GLY A 977 -27.88 5.60 -27.11
CA GLY A 977 -26.51 5.35 -27.58
C GLY A 977 -25.60 6.56 -27.45
N TYR A 978 -24.32 6.36 -27.76
CA TYR A 978 -23.23 7.29 -27.45
C TYR A 978 -22.83 8.15 -28.66
N VAL A 979 -23.59 9.22 -28.93
CA VAL A 979 -23.41 10.05 -30.14
C VAL A 979 -22.93 11.46 -29.81
N GLY A 980 -21.82 11.87 -30.45
CA GLY A 980 -21.28 13.23 -30.34
C GLY A 980 -20.65 13.52 -28.98
N PRO A 981 -19.49 12.94 -28.64
CA PRO A 981 -18.79 13.22 -27.38
C PRO A 981 -18.57 14.72 -27.20
N VAL A 982 -18.89 15.25 -26.02
CA VAL A 982 -18.67 16.68 -25.71
C VAL A 982 -17.30 16.92 -25.10
N ALA A 983 -16.72 18.09 -25.37
CA ALA A 983 -15.45 18.50 -24.78
C ALA A 983 -15.56 18.64 -23.25
N LYS A 984 -14.46 18.36 -22.53
CA LYS A 984 -14.46 18.31 -21.05
C LYS A 984 -14.83 19.66 -20.38
N ASP A 985 -14.63 20.75 -21.09
CA ASP A 985 -14.85 22.14 -20.66
C ASP A 985 -16.10 22.78 -21.29
N SER A 986 -16.91 22.02 -22.04
CA SER A 986 -18.09 22.56 -22.70
C SER A 986 -19.23 22.87 -21.71
N PRO A 987 -20.13 23.82 -22.03
CA PRO A 987 -21.33 24.09 -21.22
C PRO A 987 -22.19 22.84 -21.00
N GLU A 988 -22.33 21.99 -22.01
CA GLU A 988 -23.08 20.72 -21.94
C GLU A 988 -22.43 19.75 -20.94
N ARG A 989 -21.10 19.69 -20.91
CA ARG A 989 -20.35 18.89 -19.96
C ARG A 989 -20.53 19.37 -18.52
N LEU A 990 -20.50 20.69 -18.32
CA LEU A 990 -20.77 21.33 -17.03
C LEU A 990 -22.23 21.15 -16.59
N ALA A 991 -23.15 20.97 -17.54
CA ALA A 991 -24.55 20.61 -17.31
C ALA A 991 -24.76 19.09 -17.09
N GLY A 992 -23.71 18.28 -17.21
CA GLY A 992 -23.74 16.84 -16.90
C GLY A 992 -23.90 15.91 -18.09
N HIS A 993 -23.87 16.42 -19.31
CA HIS A 993 -23.97 15.61 -20.50
C HIS A 993 -22.58 15.12 -20.94
N PHE A 994 -22.52 13.86 -21.36
CA PHE A 994 -21.32 13.25 -21.96
C PHE A 994 -21.37 13.30 -23.49
N TYR A 995 -22.57 13.55 -24.04
CA TYR A 995 -22.90 13.43 -25.45
C TYR A 995 -23.81 14.60 -25.89
N SER A 996 -23.64 15.07 -27.11
CA SER A 996 -24.32 16.26 -27.64
C SER A 996 -25.66 15.94 -28.32
N ALA A 997 -25.93 14.68 -28.66
CA ALA A 997 -27.18 14.29 -29.29
C ALA A 997 -28.39 14.64 -28.38
N PRO A 998 -29.36 15.46 -28.85
CA PRO A 998 -30.53 15.85 -28.06
C PRO A 998 -31.35 14.66 -27.56
N GLU A 999 -31.43 13.60 -28.36
CA GLU A 999 -32.10 12.35 -28.02
C GLU A 999 -31.44 11.65 -26.83
N ARG A 1000 -30.10 11.61 -26.81
CA ARG A 1000 -29.34 11.08 -25.67
C ARG A 1000 -29.54 11.92 -24.42
N GLN A 1001 -29.49 13.25 -24.55
CA GLN A 1001 -29.73 14.16 -23.43
C GLN A 1001 -31.15 14.02 -22.88
N TYR A 1002 -32.14 13.78 -23.75
CA TYR A 1002 -33.51 13.50 -23.33
C TYR A 1002 -33.61 12.20 -22.53
N VAL A 1003 -33.11 11.07 -23.05
CA VAL A 1003 -33.27 9.79 -22.34
C VAL A 1003 -32.54 9.75 -20.99
N GLU A 1004 -31.53 10.60 -20.77
CA GLU A 1004 -30.88 10.75 -19.46
C GLU A 1004 -31.60 11.70 -18.50
N SER A 1005 -32.59 12.46 -18.97
CA SER A 1005 -33.27 13.55 -18.21
C SER A 1005 -34.37 13.03 -17.29
N THR A 1006 -34.69 13.78 -16.22
CA THR A 1006 -35.70 13.37 -15.23
C THR A 1006 -37.09 13.19 -15.83
N ARG A 1007 -37.46 14.04 -16.80
CA ARG A 1007 -38.74 13.94 -17.51
C ARG A 1007 -38.87 12.72 -18.43
N ALA A 1008 -37.78 12.01 -18.69
CA ALA A 1008 -37.79 10.77 -19.46
C ALA A 1008 -37.97 9.53 -18.57
N HIS A 1009 -38.16 9.70 -17.27
CA HIS A 1009 -38.34 8.62 -16.31
C HIS A 1009 -39.63 8.80 -15.50
N SER A 1010 -40.12 7.71 -14.92
CA SER A 1010 -41.29 7.73 -14.05
C SER A 1010 -40.88 8.21 -12.65
N THR A 1011 -40.69 9.52 -12.45
CA THR A 1011 -40.23 10.13 -11.19
C THR A 1011 -40.71 11.59 -11.07
N VAL A 1012 -40.26 12.34 -10.05
CA VAL A 1012 -40.64 13.72 -9.78
C VAL A 1012 -39.65 14.73 -10.39
N GLU A 1013 -40.19 15.75 -11.09
CA GLU A 1013 -39.45 16.91 -11.61
C GLU A 1013 -39.85 18.18 -10.82
N VAL A 1014 -38.86 18.91 -10.29
CA VAL A 1014 -39.05 20.19 -9.59
C VAL A 1014 -38.52 21.34 -10.45
N GLY A 1015 -39.35 22.34 -10.71
CA GLY A 1015 -38.94 23.56 -11.41
C GLY A 1015 -38.52 23.35 -12.87
N GLY A 1016 -38.86 22.22 -13.50
CA GLY A 1016 -38.47 21.90 -14.87
C GLY A 1016 -37.01 21.46 -15.03
N LYS A 1017 -36.35 21.06 -13.94
CA LYS A 1017 -34.93 20.69 -13.89
C LYS A 1017 -34.75 19.21 -13.65
N ASP A 1018 -33.65 18.68 -14.19
CA ASP A 1018 -33.22 17.31 -13.92
C ASP A 1018 -32.63 17.19 -12.51
N HIS A 1019 -32.68 15.98 -11.95
CA HIS A 1019 -31.94 15.61 -10.75
C HIS A 1019 -30.44 15.85 -10.99
N ASP A 1020 -29.77 16.51 -10.05
CA ASP A 1020 -28.35 16.82 -10.17
C ASP A 1020 -27.50 15.55 -10.01
N ARG A 1021 -26.80 15.16 -11.07
CA ARG A 1021 -25.88 14.02 -11.11
C ARG A 1021 -24.41 14.43 -11.10
N VAL A 1022 -24.15 15.72 -11.31
CA VAL A 1022 -22.80 16.25 -11.53
C VAL A 1022 -22.22 16.73 -10.22
N ARG A 1023 -22.96 17.58 -9.52
CA ARG A 1023 -22.51 18.26 -8.30
C ARG A 1023 -22.87 17.49 -7.05
N ARG A 1024 -23.96 16.73 -7.08
CA ARG A 1024 -24.35 15.86 -5.97
C ARG A 1024 -23.39 14.68 -5.89
N GLU A 1025 -22.98 14.34 -4.67
CA GLU A 1025 -22.20 13.12 -4.45
C GLU A 1025 -23.09 11.86 -4.55
N PRO A 1026 -22.54 10.72 -5.01
CA PRO A 1026 -23.23 9.44 -4.96
C PRO A 1026 -23.64 9.10 -3.52
N TYR A 1027 -24.93 8.86 -3.29
CA TYR A 1027 -25.49 8.59 -1.96
C TYR A 1027 -25.55 7.09 -1.60
N GLY A 1028 -25.11 6.21 -2.50
CA GLY A 1028 -25.24 4.77 -2.33
C GLY A 1028 -26.66 4.31 -2.67
N SER A 1029 -27.37 3.75 -1.69
CA SER A 1029 -28.76 3.31 -1.83
C SER A 1029 -29.71 4.16 -0.99
N ALA A 1030 -30.82 4.54 -1.60
CA ALA A 1030 -31.95 5.24 -1.01
C ALA A 1030 -33.15 4.31 -0.76
N LEU A 1031 -32.95 2.99 -0.84
CA LEU A 1031 -34.00 2.00 -0.67
C LEU A 1031 -34.43 1.92 0.81
N GLY A 1032 -35.72 2.14 1.07
CA GLY A 1032 -36.31 2.13 2.39
C GLY A 1032 -36.93 0.78 2.76
N VAL A 1033 -38.17 0.81 3.27
CA VAL A 1033 -38.95 -0.39 3.53
C VAL A 1033 -39.31 -1.07 2.22
N VAL A 1034 -38.97 -2.35 2.10
CA VAL A 1034 -39.34 -3.20 0.98
C VAL A 1034 -39.84 -4.51 1.58
N GLU A 1035 -41.12 -4.80 1.43
CA GLU A 1035 -41.79 -5.93 2.10
C GLU A 1035 -42.97 -6.48 1.28
N GLU A 1036 -43.29 -7.75 1.48
CA GLU A 1036 -44.49 -8.42 1.00
C GLU A 1036 -45.39 -8.72 2.20
N ARG A 1037 -46.70 -8.50 2.04
CA ARG A 1037 -47.73 -8.79 3.06
C ARG A 1037 -49.02 -9.26 2.39
N ASP A 1038 -49.32 -10.55 2.54
CA ASP A 1038 -50.55 -11.19 2.05
C ASP A 1038 -50.86 -10.85 0.56
N GLY A 1039 -49.83 -10.93 -0.29
CA GLY A 1039 -49.89 -10.65 -1.72
C GLY A 1039 -49.81 -9.17 -2.11
N LEU A 1040 -49.65 -8.25 -1.15
CA LEU A 1040 -49.34 -6.84 -1.42
C LEU A 1040 -47.86 -6.57 -1.22
N TYR A 1041 -47.27 -5.82 -2.15
CA TYR A 1041 -45.85 -5.46 -2.13
C TYR A 1041 -45.73 -3.97 -1.85
N ARG A 1042 -44.90 -3.61 -0.87
CA ARG A 1042 -44.61 -2.22 -0.51
C ARG A 1042 -43.14 -1.95 -0.78
N LEU A 1043 -42.85 -0.92 -1.59
CA LEU A 1043 -41.50 -0.50 -1.93
C LEU A 1043 -41.34 1.00 -1.65
N CYS A 1044 -40.43 1.36 -0.76
CA CYS A 1044 -40.18 2.74 -0.39
C CYS A 1044 -38.74 3.17 -0.76
N GLY A 1045 -38.55 4.46 -1.02
CA GLY A 1045 -37.24 5.07 -1.11
C GLY A 1045 -37.27 6.56 -0.80
N ALA A 1046 -36.14 7.11 -0.36
CA ALA A 1046 -36.03 8.51 0.05
C ALA A 1046 -34.69 9.13 -0.38
N VAL A 1047 -34.75 10.19 -1.18
CA VAL A 1047 -33.58 10.87 -1.75
C VAL A 1047 -33.57 12.32 -1.32
N ASP A 1048 -32.42 12.77 -0.82
CA ASP A 1048 -32.12 14.19 -0.62
C ASP A 1048 -31.50 14.77 -1.90
N HIS A 1049 -32.11 15.82 -2.43
CA HIS A 1049 -31.66 16.56 -3.61
C HIS A 1049 -30.99 17.90 -3.22
N ASP A 1050 -30.38 17.96 -2.04
CA ASP A 1050 -29.68 19.09 -1.39
C ASP A 1050 -30.57 20.28 -1.01
N THR A 1051 -31.57 20.58 -1.84
CA THR A 1051 -32.46 21.75 -1.73
C THR A 1051 -33.92 21.39 -1.54
N TRP A 1052 -34.23 20.08 -1.55
CA TRP A 1052 -35.54 19.49 -1.35
C TRP A 1052 -35.38 17.98 -1.19
N GLN A 1053 -36.41 17.31 -0.65
CA GLN A 1053 -36.41 15.87 -0.44
C GLN A 1053 -37.54 15.21 -1.23
N HIS A 1054 -37.26 14.03 -1.77
CA HIS A 1054 -38.20 13.17 -2.47
C HIS A 1054 -38.34 11.85 -1.73
N GLU A 1055 -39.51 11.57 -1.18
CA GLU A 1055 -39.85 10.25 -0.67
C GLU A 1055 -40.89 9.62 -1.59
N ARG A 1056 -40.67 8.36 -1.95
CA ARG A 1056 -41.61 7.57 -2.75
C ARG A 1056 -42.01 6.32 -2.00
N GLU A 1057 -43.30 6.03 -2.04
CA GLU A 1057 -43.88 4.75 -1.64
C GLU A 1057 -44.70 4.18 -2.82
N ILE A 1058 -44.42 2.93 -3.16
CA ILE A 1058 -45.18 2.14 -4.11
C ILE A 1058 -45.87 1.01 -3.35
N ILE A 1059 -47.18 0.91 -3.45
CA ILE A 1059 -47.96 -0.25 -3.00
C ILE A 1059 -48.53 -0.93 -4.24
N PHE A 1060 -48.14 -2.19 -4.45
CA PHE A 1060 -48.42 -2.95 -5.65
C PHE A 1060 -49.24 -4.21 -5.34
N SER A 1061 -50.37 -4.36 -6.03
CA SER A 1061 -51.19 -5.58 -6.06
C SER A 1061 -51.07 -6.19 -7.48
N PRO A 1062 -50.23 -7.23 -7.66
CA PRO A 1062 -50.02 -7.89 -8.94
C PRO A 1062 -51.32 -8.22 -9.68
N GLY A 1063 -51.42 -7.85 -10.97
CA GLY A 1063 -52.57 -8.13 -11.81
C GLY A 1063 -53.80 -7.26 -11.57
N GLU A 1064 -53.79 -6.38 -10.56
CA GLU A 1064 -54.94 -5.57 -10.16
C GLU A 1064 -54.70 -4.05 -10.23
N TRP A 1065 -53.76 -3.54 -9.43
CA TRP A 1065 -53.55 -2.10 -9.26
C TRP A 1065 -52.19 -1.74 -8.64
N LEU A 1066 -51.81 -0.48 -8.82
CA LEU A 1066 -50.58 0.13 -8.31
C LEU A 1066 -50.90 1.52 -7.73
N LEU A 1067 -50.49 1.76 -6.48
CA LEU A 1067 -50.57 3.06 -5.84
C LEU A 1067 -49.17 3.64 -5.65
N VAL A 1068 -48.93 4.81 -6.23
CA VAL A 1068 -47.66 5.55 -6.11
C VAL A 1068 -47.90 6.83 -5.32
N THR A 1069 -47.22 6.95 -4.20
CA THR A 1069 -47.21 8.16 -3.36
C THR A 1069 -45.85 8.82 -3.46
N ASP A 1070 -45.83 10.08 -3.92
CA ASP A 1070 -44.62 10.91 -3.98
C ASP A 1070 -44.75 12.08 -3.01
N ALA A 1071 -43.98 12.09 -1.92
CA ALA A 1071 -43.88 13.24 -1.04
C ALA A 1071 -42.67 14.09 -1.41
N VAL A 1072 -42.92 15.37 -1.65
CA VAL A 1072 -41.91 16.38 -1.98
C VAL A 1072 -41.90 17.43 -0.88
N THR A 1073 -40.80 17.53 -0.16
CA THR A 1073 -40.66 18.42 1.00
C THR A 1073 -39.37 19.26 0.91
N GLY A 1074 -39.19 20.21 1.84
CA GLY A 1074 -37.93 20.96 1.95
C GLY A 1074 -37.67 22.03 0.87
N LEU A 1075 -38.62 22.32 -0.03
CA LEU A 1075 -38.40 23.31 -1.09
C LEU A 1075 -38.12 24.72 -0.52
N ALA A 1076 -36.91 25.24 -0.79
CA ALA A 1076 -36.46 26.55 -0.31
C ALA A 1076 -37.35 27.72 -0.77
N ARG A 1077 -38.04 27.57 -1.90
CA ARG A 1077 -38.98 28.55 -2.46
C ARG A 1077 -40.18 27.86 -3.08
N ARG A 1078 -41.21 28.63 -3.40
CA ARG A 1078 -42.40 28.09 -4.09
C ARG A 1078 -42.04 27.71 -5.52
N GLU A 1079 -42.34 26.48 -5.89
CA GLU A 1079 -41.96 25.89 -7.18
C GLU A 1079 -43.15 25.23 -7.88
N THR A 1080 -42.97 24.89 -9.16
CA THR A 1080 -43.85 23.96 -9.88
C THR A 1080 -43.28 22.56 -9.74
N VAL A 1081 -44.10 21.61 -9.29
CA VAL A 1081 -43.71 20.22 -9.10
C VAL A 1081 -44.54 19.34 -10.02
N ARG A 1082 -43.90 18.37 -10.67
CA ARG A 1082 -44.54 17.40 -11.56
C ARG A 1082 -44.17 15.99 -11.14
N SER A 1083 -45.14 15.08 -11.07
CA SER A 1083 -44.87 13.64 -11.04
C SER A 1083 -45.10 13.08 -12.44
N HIS A 1084 -44.09 12.38 -12.98
CA HIS A 1084 -44.08 11.80 -14.32
C HIS A 1084 -44.33 10.29 -14.27
N LEU A 1085 -45.09 9.79 -15.24
CA LEU A 1085 -45.24 8.37 -15.55
C LEU A 1085 -45.09 8.17 -17.05
N ASN A 1086 -44.23 7.24 -17.45
CA ASN A 1086 -44.07 6.85 -18.84
C ASN A 1086 -44.78 5.54 -19.12
N ILE A 1087 -45.76 5.58 -20.00
CA ILE A 1087 -46.64 4.47 -20.34
C ILE A 1087 -46.29 3.94 -21.73
N SER A 1088 -46.36 2.62 -21.89
CA SER A 1088 -46.08 1.94 -23.16
C SER A 1088 -46.94 2.46 -24.32
N ALA A 1089 -46.39 2.43 -25.54
CA ALA A 1089 -47.09 2.78 -26.77
C ALA A 1089 -48.17 1.77 -27.18
N GLY A 1090 -48.23 0.59 -26.53
CA GLY A 1090 -49.30 -0.40 -26.72
C GLY A 1090 -50.69 0.13 -26.31
N PHE A 1091 -50.76 1.26 -25.62
CA PHE A 1091 -52.01 1.90 -25.21
C PHE A 1091 -52.22 3.25 -25.90
N ALA A 1092 -53.49 3.61 -26.10
CA ALA A 1092 -53.88 4.97 -26.42
C ALA A 1092 -54.41 5.66 -25.15
N LEU A 1093 -53.85 6.83 -24.81
CA LEU A 1093 -54.20 7.54 -23.58
C LEU A 1093 -55.03 8.79 -23.86
N LYS A 1094 -56.10 8.96 -23.07
CA LYS A 1094 -56.97 10.13 -23.14
C LYS A 1094 -57.26 10.68 -21.75
N ARG A 1095 -57.03 11.98 -21.56
CA ARG A 1095 -57.45 12.70 -20.36
C ARG A 1095 -58.98 12.82 -20.34
N LYS A 1096 -59.62 12.19 -19.35
CA LYS A 1096 -61.07 12.26 -19.15
C LYS A 1096 -61.48 13.55 -18.44
N ASN A 1097 -60.73 13.94 -17.41
CA ASN A 1097 -60.93 15.17 -16.63
C ASN A 1097 -59.59 15.60 -15.97
N SER A 1098 -59.61 16.48 -14.96
CA SER A 1098 -58.38 16.94 -14.31
C SER A 1098 -57.64 15.90 -13.48
N SER A 1099 -58.32 14.88 -12.97
CA SER A 1099 -57.77 13.87 -12.07
C SER A 1099 -57.80 12.45 -12.65
N THR A 1100 -58.23 12.26 -13.91
CA THR A 1100 -58.35 10.93 -14.52
C THR A 1100 -57.85 10.91 -15.95
N VAL A 1101 -56.97 9.96 -16.25
CA VAL A 1101 -56.55 9.54 -17.59
C VAL A 1101 -57.01 8.10 -17.81
N THR A 1102 -57.55 7.80 -18.97
CA THR A 1102 -57.96 6.44 -19.35
C THR A 1102 -57.01 5.92 -20.43
N ALA A 1103 -56.51 4.70 -20.24
CA ALA A 1103 -55.76 3.95 -21.22
C ALA A 1103 -56.70 2.96 -21.93
N THR A 1104 -56.63 2.92 -23.25
CA THR A 1104 -57.40 2.00 -24.08
C THR A 1104 -56.50 1.18 -24.98
N ARG A 1105 -56.85 -0.07 -25.23
CA ARG A 1105 -56.20 -0.97 -26.19
C ARG A 1105 -57.28 -1.49 -27.14
N ASP A 1106 -57.03 -1.43 -28.44
CA ASP A 1106 -57.99 -1.83 -29.48
C ASP A 1106 -59.40 -1.23 -29.33
N GLY A 1107 -59.48 -0.03 -28.74
CA GLY A 1107 -60.74 0.68 -28.49
C GLY A 1107 -61.43 0.34 -27.17
N GLU A 1108 -60.97 -0.68 -26.43
CA GLU A 1108 -61.51 -1.08 -25.13
C GLU A 1108 -60.68 -0.49 -23.98
N ARG A 1109 -61.32 -0.26 -22.82
CA ARG A 1109 -60.63 0.24 -21.63
C ARG A 1109 -59.69 -0.83 -21.10
N ALA A 1110 -58.39 -0.51 -21.04
CA ALA A 1110 -57.38 -1.38 -20.44
C ALA A 1110 -57.22 -1.08 -18.95
N PHE A 1111 -56.95 0.18 -18.59
CA PHE A 1111 -56.80 0.63 -17.20
C PHE A 1111 -57.08 2.14 -17.08
N SER A 1112 -57.17 2.63 -15.85
CA SER A 1112 -57.29 4.05 -15.54
C SER A 1112 -56.15 4.51 -14.63
N ILE A 1113 -55.73 5.76 -14.80
CA ILE A 1113 -54.78 6.46 -13.94
C ILE A 1113 -55.53 7.60 -13.27
N VAL A 1114 -55.57 7.58 -11.94
CA VAL A 1114 -56.31 8.54 -11.12
C VAL A 1114 -55.33 9.27 -10.20
N GLU A 1115 -55.35 10.60 -10.22
CA GLU A 1115 -54.63 11.43 -9.25
C GLU A 1115 -55.58 11.76 -8.09
N LEU A 1116 -55.19 11.38 -6.88
CA LEU A 1116 -55.97 11.49 -5.65
C LEU A 1116 -55.59 12.69 -4.79
N SER A 1117 -54.52 13.43 -5.17
CA SER A 1117 -54.13 14.69 -4.52
C SER A 1117 -54.80 15.91 -5.17
N GLN A 1118 -54.39 17.12 -4.75
CA GLN A 1118 -54.82 18.38 -5.37
C GLN A 1118 -54.15 18.69 -6.72
N ALA A 1119 -53.23 17.83 -7.18
CA ALA A 1119 -52.59 17.97 -8.48
C ALA A 1119 -53.56 17.67 -9.64
N ALA A 1120 -53.23 18.16 -10.83
CA ALA A 1120 -54.02 17.90 -12.03
C ALA A 1120 -53.17 17.32 -13.15
N PHE A 1121 -53.70 16.35 -13.87
CA PHE A 1121 -53.06 15.83 -15.07
C PHE A 1121 -52.94 16.91 -16.15
N VAL A 1122 -51.75 17.00 -16.75
CA VAL A 1122 -51.59 17.65 -18.05
C VAL A 1122 -52.10 16.72 -19.16
N ARG A 1123 -52.24 17.23 -20.38
CA ARG A 1123 -52.62 16.38 -21.52
C ARG A 1123 -51.53 15.32 -21.75
N PRO A 1124 -51.86 14.01 -21.75
CA PRO A 1124 -50.91 12.96 -22.11
C PRO A 1124 -50.27 13.27 -23.46
N THR A 1125 -48.97 13.07 -23.57
CA THR A 1125 -48.18 13.44 -24.74
C THR A 1125 -47.44 12.21 -25.25
N SER A 1126 -47.49 11.97 -26.56
CA SER A 1126 -46.74 10.91 -27.23
C SER A 1126 -45.92 11.50 -28.37
N GLY A 1127 -44.63 11.20 -28.41
CA GLY A 1127 -43.74 11.58 -29.50
C GLY A 1127 -43.59 13.09 -29.72
N ALA A 1128 -43.62 13.94 -28.68
CA ALA A 1128 -43.44 15.38 -28.85
C ALA A 1128 -41.96 15.74 -29.04
N THR A 1129 -41.62 16.61 -29.98
CA THR A 1129 -40.22 16.94 -30.33
C THR A 1129 -39.71 18.28 -29.79
N ALA A 1130 -40.58 19.15 -29.27
CA ALA A 1130 -40.19 20.48 -28.78
C ALA A 1130 -41.01 20.89 -27.53
N PRO A 1131 -40.52 20.62 -26.30
CA PRO A 1131 -39.35 19.78 -25.98
C PRO A 1131 -39.63 18.28 -26.22
N LEU A 1132 -38.57 17.47 -26.29
CA LEU A 1132 -38.69 16.01 -26.33
C LEU A 1132 -39.49 15.49 -25.13
N ARG A 1133 -40.54 14.70 -25.39
CA ARG A 1133 -41.38 14.08 -24.37
C ARG A 1133 -42.22 12.92 -24.94
N GLY A 1134 -42.30 11.82 -24.19
CA GLY A 1134 -43.05 10.63 -24.61
C GLY A 1134 -42.31 9.88 -25.71
N TRP A 1135 -41.00 9.68 -25.52
CA TRP A 1135 -40.16 8.86 -26.38
C TRP A 1135 -39.46 7.79 -25.54
N ARG A 1136 -39.06 6.71 -26.21
CA ARG A 1136 -38.24 5.63 -25.65
C ARG A 1136 -37.28 5.12 -26.72
N SER A 1137 -36.14 4.62 -26.32
CA SER A 1137 -35.19 3.89 -27.15
C SER A 1137 -35.12 2.43 -26.71
N THR A 1138 -35.54 1.53 -27.60
CA THR A 1138 -35.38 0.07 -27.43
C THR A 1138 -34.13 -0.44 -28.16
N THR A 1139 -33.79 0.22 -29.27
CA THR A 1139 -32.61 -0.03 -30.10
C THR A 1139 -31.75 1.23 -30.14
N ASP A 1140 -30.44 1.06 -30.27
CA ASP A 1140 -29.52 2.19 -30.40
C ASP A 1140 -29.86 3.03 -31.64
N LEU A 1141 -29.70 4.34 -31.48
CA LEU A 1141 -29.90 5.39 -32.46
C LEU A 1141 -31.35 5.54 -32.94
N GLU A 1142 -32.30 4.90 -32.25
CA GLU A 1142 -33.71 4.94 -32.55
C GLU A 1142 -34.53 5.43 -31.35
N LEU A 1143 -35.38 6.43 -31.58
CA LEU A 1143 -36.46 6.79 -30.67
C LEU A 1143 -37.80 6.37 -31.25
N ILE A 1144 -38.57 5.62 -30.47
CA ILE A 1144 -39.95 5.26 -30.75
C ILE A 1144 -40.89 6.03 -29.82
N PRO A 1145 -42.12 6.37 -30.25
CA PRO A 1145 -43.08 7.02 -29.38
C PRO A 1145 -43.40 6.15 -28.15
N SER A 1146 -43.59 6.79 -27.00
CA SER A 1146 -44.21 6.27 -25.78
C SER A 1146 -45.20 7.32 -25.27
N TRP A 1147 -45.79 7.16 -24.09
CA TRP A 1147 -46.69 8.16 -23.50
C TRP A 1147 -46.12 8.75 -22.22
N ALA A 1148 -45.94 10.07 -22.18
CA ALA A 1148 -45.71 10.78 -20.94
C ALA A 1148 -47.03 11.26 -20.34
N VAL A 1149 -47.35 10.77 -19.15
CA VAL A 1149 -48.44 11.23 -18.29
C VAL A 1149 -47.84 12.00 -17.14
N SER A 1150 -48.38 13.17 -16.80
CA SER A 1150 -47.84 13.93 -15.67
C SER A 1150 -48.94 14.66 -14.91
N SER A 1151 -48.92 14.54 -13.59
CA SER A 1151 -49.70 15.41 -12.71
C SER A 1151 -48.83 16.61 -12.32
N VAL A 1152 -49.45 17.80 -12.21
CA VAL A 1152 -48.74 19.03 -11.90
C VAL A 1152 -49.46 19.80 -10.81
N VAL A 1153 -48.66 20.37 -9.91
CA VAL A 1153 -49.09 21.37 -8.93
C VAL A 1153 -48.14 22.56 -9.03
N LYS A 1154 -48.66 23.78 -8.86
CA LYS A 1154 -47.91 25.03 -9.00
C LYS A 1154 -47.92 25.80 -7.69
N ASP A 1155 -46.85 26.57 -7.47
CA ASP A 1155 -46.74 27.52 -6.37
C ASP A 1155 -46.78 26.88 -4.97
N VAL A 1156 -46.13 25.71 -4.82
CA VAL A 1156 -46.09 24.94 -3.57
C VAL A 1156 -44.72 24.95 -2.92
N ARG A 1157 -44.68 24.79 -1.58
CA ARG A 1157 -43.44 24.57 -0.80
C ARG A 1157 -43.22 23.12 -0.39
N ALA A 1158 -44.26 22.31 -0.48
CA ALA A 1158 -44.26 20.87 -0.32
C ALA A 1158 -45.54 20.36 -0.98
N HIS A 1159 -45.53 19.13 -1.47
CA HIS A 1159 -46.73 18.48 -2.01
C HIS A 1159 -46.58 16.97 -1.97
N THR A 1160 -47.68 16.27 -1.71
CA THR A 1160 -47.76 14.81 -1.78
C THR A 1160 -48.68 14.41 -2.93
N PHE A 1161 -48.13 13.80 -3.98
CA PHE A 1161 -48.92 13.19 -5.05
C PHE A 1161 -49.38 11.80 -4.63
N ARG A 1162 -50.56 11.40 -5.12
CA ARG A 1162 -51.06 10.03 -4.96
C ARG A 1162 -51.68 9.57 -6.27
N THR A 1163 -50.91 8.83 -7.04
CA THR A 1163 -51.34 8.33 -8.34
C THR A 1163 -51.72 6.86 -8.23
N PHE A 1164 -52.98 6.55 -8.52
CA PHE A 1164 -53.55 5.21 -8.49
C PHE A 1164 -53.79 4.71 -9.92
N LEU A 1165 -53.09 3.65 -10.31
CA LEU A 1165 -53.28 2.94 -11.57
C LEU A 1165 -54.05 1.65 -11.29
N SER A 1166 -55.13 1.40 -12.03
CA SER A 1166 -55.98 0.22 -11.79
C SER A 1166 -56.61 -0.28 -13.07
N PHE A 1167 -56.61 -1.60 -13.24
CA PHE A 1167 -57.32 -2.26 -14.33
C PHE A 1167 -58.84 -2.12 -14.14
N ASP A 1168 -59.34 -2.52 -12.95
CA ASP A 1168 -60.77 -2.61 -12.67
C ASP A 1168 -61.19 -2.15 -11.26
N ALA A 1169 -60.30 -2.18 -10.27
CA ALA A 1169 -60.59 -1.80 -8.89
C ALA A 1169 -60.77 -0.28 -8.72
N ASP A 1170 -61.70 0.13 -7.84
CA ASP A 1170 -61.73 1.50 -7.36
C ASP A 1170 -60.77 1.69 -6.17
N PHE A 1171 -60.48 2.95 -5.87
CA PHE A 1171 -59.53 3.29 -4.80
C PHE A 1171 -60.05 2.93 -3.40
N GLU A 1172 -61.37 2.91 -3.17
CA GLU A 1172 -61.92 2.56 -1.86
C GLU A 1172 -61.67 1.08 -1.54
N ALA A 1173 -61.90 0.20 -2.52
CA ALA A 1173 -61.59 -1.22 -2.41
C ALA A 1173 -60.09 -1.46 -2.19
N ALA A 1174 -59.22 -0.77 -2.94
CA ALA A 1174 -57.76 -0.85 -2.73
C ALA A 1174 -57.35 -0.33 -1.34
N SER A 1175 -57.91 0.79 -0.89
CA SER A 1175 -57.66 1.38 0.43
C SER A 1175 -58.11 0.48 1.58
N GLU A 1176 -59.23 -0.23 1.43
CA GLU A 1176 -59.66 -1.27 2.36
C GLU A 1176 -58.71 -2.47 2.35
N ALA A 1177 -58.30 -2.93 1.18
CA ALA A 1177 -57.34 -4.03 1.02
C ALA A 1177 -55.99 -3.73 1.70
N ILE A 1178 -55.48 -2.50 1.57
CA ILE A 1178 -54.24 -2.04 2.20
C ILE A 1178 -54.38 -2.00 3.74
N ARG A 1179 -55.46 -1.38 4.24
CA ARG A 1179 -55.72 -1.27 5.69
C ARG A 1179 -55.91 -2.64 6.35
N SER A 1180 -56.62 -3.56 5.71
CA SER A 1180 -56.88 -4.90 6.24
C SER A 1180 -55.61 -5.72 6.46
N ARG A 1181 -54.53 -5.42 5.72
CA ARG A 1181 -53.19 -6.05 5.83
C ARG A 1181 -52.22 -5.28 6.73
N GLY A 1182 -52.74 -4.32 7.51
CA GLY A 1182 -51.95 -3.58 8.49
C GLY A 1182 -50.90 -2.63 7.89
N ILE A 1183 -51.03 -2.26 6.62
CA ILE A 1183 -50.21 -1.23 5.99
C ILE A 1183 -50.90 0.12 6.25
N LEU A 1184 -50.24 0.97 7.04
CA LEU A 1184 -50.74 2.32 7.33
C LEU A 1184 -50.40 3.25 6.17
N ILE A 1185 -51.42 3.67 5.42
CA ILE A 1185 -51.30 4.81 4.51
C ILE A 1185 -51.55 6.05 5.37
N GLU A 1186 -50.57 6.96 5.48
CA GLU A 1186 -50.81 8.24 6.13
C GLU A 1186 -51.96 8.98 5.43
N LYS A 1187 -52.75 9.80 6.13
CA LYS A 1187 -53.74 10.63 5.44
C LYS A 1187 -53.01 11.78 4.72
N PRO A 1188 -53.45 12.17 3.51
CA PRO A 1188 -52.77 13.19 2.72
C PRO A 1188 -52.70 14.54 3.42
#